data_AF-A0A316RZ16-F1
#
_entry.id   AF-A0A316RZ16-F1
#
_cell.length_a   1.000
_cell.length_b   1.000
_cell.length_c   1.000
_cell.angle_alpha   90.00
_cell.angle_beta   90.00
_cell.angle_gamma   90.00
#
_symmetry.space_group_name_H-M   'P 1'
#
loop_
_entity.id
_entity.type
_entity.pdbx_description
1 polymer ?
#
loop_
_entity_poly.entity_id
_entity_poly.type
_entity_poly.pdbx_seq_one_letter_code
_entity_poly.pdbx_strand_id
1 'polypeptide(L)'
;MDNLILDKKAGVFRAGNMDFGCGALSGRLVFSESGNTSLATVYADGMPIGTAALSSDAEARTEAVFPIDRTEGIREVTVTLDGSARLHSLTFSAEPAFGATDYVPTPEKKLIDLGAQDWEATDMLGRRVASVEDVRGRKKDRKVGIFYWTWRESHAHLRPVDVVDVLEKYPAAEYRKDHPAWGERPFQCHWHEPFYGFYRNSDPWVIRHHAALLAAAGVDMIMFDCTNGALLWRDAYEPLLRGLHEAREDGIRTPQVAFMMNFCPAHSTELMLRALYQNLYKPGLYSDLWFRLDGKPLVMAYPDALPETGVCETDTRLLNEIRDFFTFRPGQPLYAGGAKRPDQWGWLEVFPQNKYVTRPDGSCELVTVGVGQNANAERICTHFNDKETFGRSYTGRDGFAHLSPDSYKYGYNVQEQWDRAIDLDPDIVFVTGWNEWIMGQFHEPWLSDNDSTQLAMVDQYDREHSRDIEMDRDGYLDTYYLQLAHNIRRFKGAGARQPVSAEKTITVRGGGKQWRDVTPVFRSPRGLTLHRDWDGFGNCHYVNTSGRNDILEARVARDADTVFFRVTCAAPITPREGEGWMTLFLNTDRRQDTGWEGYDLVINRLPAPAGRATVEAYRRTAEPGSFTWQSIGRAVLHVSGNSLTLALPRSFMPAGELNFEFKWSDHMQQPTVMDFYENGSAAPIGRFNFLYRE
;
A
#
# COMPACT_ATOMS: atom_id res chain seq x y z
N MET A 1 20.18 6.70 40.60
CA MET A 1 18.90 6.40 41.27
C MET A 1 18.02 7.58 40.95
N ASP A 2 17.38 7.47 39.81
CA ASP A 2 16.87 8.60 39.04
C ASP A 2 15.38 8.70 39.36
N ASN A 3 15.09 9.09 40.60
CA ASN A 3 13.75 8.95 41.15
C ASN A 3 12.92 10.18 40.79
N LEU A 4 12.33 10.16 39.59
CA LEU A 4 11.08 10.86 39.36
C LEU A 4 10.03 10.26 40.29
N ILE A 5 9.64 10.99 41.32
CA ILE A 5 8.60 10.58 42.26
C ILE A 5 7.30 11.20 41.80
N LEU A 6 6.29 10.36 41.52
CA LEU A 6 4.94 10.84 41.25
C LEU A 6 4.35 11.47 42.53
N ASP A 7 4.20 12.79 42.53
CA ASP A 7 3.39 13.47 43.51
C ASP A 7 1.91 13.23 43.16
N LYS A 8 1.32 12.21 43.81
CA LYS A 8 -0.09 11.81 43.60
C LYS A 8 -1.09 12.93 43.86
N LYS A 9 -0.73 13.95 44.64
CA LYS A 9 -1.62 15.08 44.94
C LYS A 9 -1.62 16.11 43.82
N ALA A 10 -0.47 16.33 43.19
CA ALA A 10 -0.31 17.27 42.08
C ALA A 10 -0.52 16.63 40.70
N GLY A 11 -0.40 15.30 40.59
CA GLY A 11 -0.38 14.61 39.28
C GLY A 11 0.89 14.87 38.48
N VAL A 12 2.00 15.21 39.15
CA VAL A 12 3.26 15.65 38.53
C VAL A 12 4.41 14.81 39.05
N PHE A 13 5.35 14.43 38.18
CA PHE A 13 6.58 13.75 38.61
C PHE A 13 7.62 14.78 39.04
N ARG A 14 8.31 14.54 40.16
CA ARG A 14 9.33 15.45 40.67
C ARG A 14 10.65 14.74 40.90
N ALA A 15 11.75 15.40 40.56
CA ALA A 15 13.09 15.03 40.94
C ALA A 15 13.77 16.25 41.58
N GLY A 16 14.04 16.17 42.89
CA GLY A 16 14.78 17.23 43.58
C GLY A 16 16.26 17.17 43.24
N ASN A 17 16.86 18.32 42.92
CA ASN A 17 18.29 18.50 42.70
C ASN A 17 18.89 17.70 41.52
N MET A 18 18.30 17.81 40.32
CA MET A 18 18.93 17.29 39.10
C MET A 18 20.04 18.22 38.62
N ASP A 19 21.22 17.65 38.32
CA ASP A 19 22.39 18.38 37.84
C ASP A 19 22.42 18.41 36.30
N PHE A 20 22.32 19.60 35.72
CA PHE A 20 22.42 19.84 34.28
C PHE A 20 23.88 20.05 33.82
N GLY A 21 24.85 19.97 34.74
CA GLY A 21 26.27 20.17 34.45
C GLY A 21 26.57 21.59 33.98
N CYS A 22 27.52 21.73 33.03
CA CYS A 22 27.96 23.00 32.47
C CYS A 22 27.12 23.51 31.28
N GLY A 23 25.98 22.87 30.98
CA GLY A 23 25.06 23.31 29.94
C GLY A 23 24.43 22.14 29.21
N ALA A 24 23.32 21.65 29.72
CA ALA A 24 22.54 20.64 29.02
C ALA A 24 21.70 21.26 27.90
N LEU A 25 21.64 20.57 26.77
CA LEU A 25 20.89 20.93 25.57
C LEU A 25 19.80 19.91 25.22
N SER A 26 19.82 18.74 25.86
CA SER A 26 18.82 17.69 25.67
C SER A 26 18.45 16.96 26.95
N GLY A 27 17.24 16.41 26.95
CA GLY A 27 16.76 15.46 27.95
C GLY A 27 16.44 14.09 27.33
N ARG A 28 16.50 13.04 28.15
CA ARG A 28 16.09 11.67 27.82
C ARG A 28 15.11 11.16 28.87
N LEU A 29 13.90 10.78 28.45
CA LEU A 29 12.90 10.12 29.29
C LEU A 29 12.83 8.63 28.96
N VAL A 30 12.82 7.78 29.99
CA VAL A 30 12.46 6.36 29.87
C VAL A 30 11.03 6.20 30.39
N PHE A 31 10.14 5.60 29.61
CA PHE A 31 8.71 5.49 29.94
C PHE A 31 8.09 4.19 29.43
N SER A 32 6.88 3.87 29.88
CA SER A 32 6.01 2.80 29.34
C SER A 32 4.55 3.24 29.40
N GLU A 33 3.60 2.41 28.97
CA GLU A 33 2.15 2.62 29.19
C GLU A 33 1.61 3.97 28.61
N SER A 34 2.29 4.55 27.62
CA SER A 34 1.91 5.85 27.04
C SER A 34 0.74 5.81 26.05
N GLY A 35 0.32 4.60 25.64
CA GLY A 35 -0.54 4.42 24.48
C GLY A 35 0.14 4.95 23.21
N ASN A 36 -0.66 5.42 22.25
CA ASN A 36 -0.10 5.88 20.97
C ASN A 36 0.40 7.33 20.97
N THR A 37 0.07 8.17 21.97
CA THR A 37 0.70 9.48 22.19
C THR A 37 0.44 10.01 23.61
N SER A 38 1.51 10.35 24.35
CA SER A 38 1.48 11.24 25.52
C SER A 38 2.52 12.34 25.35
N LEU A 39 2.27 13.55 25.86
CA LEU A 39 3.32 14.59 25.94
C LEU A 39 3.83 14.73 27.36
N ALA A 40 5.15 14.86 27.50
CA ALA A 40 5.80 15.20 28.75
C ALA A 40 6.42 16.59 28.66
N THR A 41 5.99 17.54 29.48
CA THR A 41 6.65 18.84 29.62
C THR A 41 7.56 18.81 30.84
N VAL A 42 8.82 19.17 30.66
CA VAL A 42 9.85 19.18 31.70
C VAL A 42 10.12 20.61 32.12
N TYR A 43 10.17 20.83 33.42
CA TYR A 43 10.39 22.13 34.05
C TYR A 43 11.64 22.09 34.92
N ALA A 44 12.43 23.17 34.92
CA ALA A 44 13.48 23.44 35.90
C ALA A 44 13.10 24.67 36.73
N ASP A 45 13.10 24.53 38.06
CA ASP A 45 12.68 25.56 39.02
C ASP A 45 11.31 26.20 38.68
N GLY A 46 10.39 25.37 38.17
CA GLY A 46 9.06 25.78 37.74
C GLY A 46 8.98 26.45 36.36
N MET A 47 10.12 26.67 35.68
CA MET A 47 10.17 27.16 34.31
C MET A 47 10.21 25.98 33.32
N PRO A 48 9.28 25.87 32.36
CA PRO A 48 9.33 24.82 31.33
C PRO A 48 10.57 25.01 30.46
N ILE A 49 11.36 23.95 30.33
CA ILE A 49 12.62 23.95 29.57
C ILE A 49 12.55 23.05 28.32
N GLY A 50 11.60 22.12 28.22
CA GLY A 50 11.45 21.31 27.01
C GLY A 50 10.29 20.33 27.08
N THR A 51 9.91 19.80 25.93
CA THR A 51 8.75 18.90 25.77
C THR A 51 9.18 17.66 24.98
N ALA A 52 8.77 16.48 25.46
CA ALA A 52 9.01 15.20 24.81
C ALA A 52 7.71 14.57 24.33
N ALA A 53 7.71 14.05 23.10
CA ALA A 53 6.66 13.17 22.62
C ALA A 53 6.94 11.72 23.05
N LEU A 54 6.00 11.13 23.78
CA LEU A 54 6.09 9.78 24.31
C LEU A 54 5.15 8.86 23.53
N SER A 55 5.71 7.80 22.96
CA SER A 55 4.98 6.74 22.27
C SER A 55 5.66 5.41 22.55
N SER A 56 4.91 4.48 23.13
CA SER A 56 5.37 3.14 23.54
C SER A 56 4.23 2.16 23.43
N ASP A 57 4.52 0.93 23.02
CA ASP A 57 3.61 -0.18 23.25
C ASP A 57 3.35 -0.31 24.76
N ALA A 58 2.13 -0.69 25.14
CA ALA A 58 1.62 -0.55 26.51
C ALA A 58 2.56 -1.13 27.59
N GLU A 59 3.34 -2.18 27.27
CA GLU A 59 4.22 -2.87 28.22
C GLU A 59 5.72 -2.60 28.02
N ALA A 60 6.12 -2.02 26.88
CA ALA A 60 7.53 -1.84 26.56
C ALA A 60 8.13 -0.61 27.25
N ARG A 61 9.35 -0.72 27.77
CA ARG A 61 10.14 0.45 28.19
C ARG A 61 10.77 1.08 26.97
N THR A 62 10.36 2.30 26.67
CA THR A 62 10.80 3.09 25.52
C THR A 62 11.53 4.33 25.99
N GLU A 63 12.44 4.83 25.14
CA GLU A 63 13.17 6.07 25.39
C GLU A 63 12.69 7.18 24.44
N ALA A 64 12.56 8.40 24.96
CA ALA A 64 12.33 9.62 24.18
C ALA A 64 13.45 10.62 24.49
N VAL A 65 14.13 11.09 23.44
CA VAL A 65 15.15 12.15 23.52
C VAL A 65 14.57 13.43 22.95
N PHE A 66 14.72 14.56 23.64
CA PHE A 66 14.08 15.82 23.28
C PHE A 66 14.97 17.03 23.62
N PRO A 67 14.89 18.12 22.84
CA PRO A 67 15.69 19.31 23.09
C PRO A 67 15.16 20.06 24.32
N ILE A 68 16.08 20.68 25.06
CA ILE A 68 15.73 21.60 26.14
C ILE A 68 16.41 22.96 25.92
N ASP A 69 15.86 24.00 26.54
CA ASP A 69 16.55 25.25 26.73
C ASP A 69 17.83 25.03 27.54
N ARG A 70 18.91 25.69 27.10
CA ARG A 70 20.21 25.53 27.72
C ARG A 70 20.11 25.83 29.20
N THR A 71 20.27 24.79 30.01
CA THR A 71 20.11 24.84 31.47
C THR A 71 21.39 24.34 32.12
N GLU A 72 21.79 24.99 33.22
CA GLU A 72 23.08 24.76 33.87
C GLU A 72 22.92 24.60 35.38
N GLY A 73 23.81 23.81 35.98
CA GLY A 73 23.86 23.55 37.41
C GLY A 73 22.70 22.71 37.94
N ILE A 74 22.54 22.71 39.26
CA ILE A 74 21.53 21.92 39.96
C ILE A 74 20.20 22.68 40.01
N ARG A 75 19.10 22.02 39.63
CA ARG A 75 17.73 22.59 39.61
C ARG A 75 16.70 21.61 40.19
N GLU A 76 15.59 22.12 40.71
CA GLU A 76 14.40 21.29 40.94
C GLU A 76 13.77 20.96 39.59
N VAL A 77 13.53 19.67 39.31
CA VAL A 77 12.92 19.25 38.05
C VAL A 77 11.54 18.68 38.30
N THR A 78 10.57 19.12 37.50
CA THR A 78 9.23 18.53 37.46
C THR A 78 8.86 18.12 36.05
N VAL A 79 8.02 17.09 35.92
CA VAL A 79 7.50 16.61 34.64
C VAL A 79 5.99 16.49 34.73
N THR A 80 5.28 17.22 33.88
CA THR A 80 3.83 17.12 33.71
C THR A 80 3.53 16.24 32.51
N LEU A 81 2.59 15.31 32.66
CA LEU A 81 2.14 14.45 31.57
C LEU A 81 0.76 14.85 31.09
N ASP A 82 0.60 14.82 29.78
CA ASP A 82 -0.68 14.88 29.09
C ASP A 82 -0.91 13.52 28.40
N GLY A 83 -1.39 12.57 29.20
CA GLY A 83 -1.57 11.18 28.81
C GLY A 83 -1.32 10.19 29.95
N SER A 84 -1.35 8.89 29.64
CA SER A 84 -1.25 7.80 30.63
C SER A 84 0.17 7.30 30.87
N ALA A 85 1.18 7.90 30.22
CA ALA A 85 2.55 7.40 30.28
C ALA A 85 3.06 7.23 31.71
N ARG A 86 3.77 6.14 31.94
CA ARG A 86 4.48 5.87 33.18
C ARG A 86 5.95 6.20 32.99
N LEU A 87 6.45 7.22 33.69
CA LEU A 87 7.86 7.58 33.65
C LEU A 87 8.69 6.69 34.58
N HIS A 88 9.84 6.21 34.08
CA HIS A 88 10.82 5.40 34.81
C HIS A 88 12.07 6.21 35.18
N SER A 89 12.57 7.05 34.27
CA SER A 89 13.73 7.92 34.55
C SER A 89 13.79 9.14 33.62
N LEU A 90 14.56 10.15 34.03
CA LEU A 90 14.90 11.34 33.25
C LEU A 90 16.39 11.65 33.43
N THR A 91 17.10 11.88 32.32
CA THR A 91 18.50 12.31 32.33
C THR A 91 18.72 13.48 31.37
N PHE A 92 19.79 14.24 31.55
CA PHE A 92 20.13 15.40 30.71
C PHE A 92 21.54 15.28 30.14
N SER A 93 21.78 15.87 28.97
CA SER A 93 23.05 15.83 28.26
C SER A 93 23.42 17.17 27.65
N ALA A 94 24.72 17.46 27.57
CA ALA A 94 25.27 18.61 26.85
C ALA A 94 25.23 18.43 25.32
N GLU A 95 24.97 17.21 24.83
CA GLU A 95 24.76 16.94 23.41
C GLU A 95 23.37 17.43 22.95
N PRO A 96 23.24 17.95 21.71
CA PRO A 96 21.94 18.24 21.13
C PRO A 96 21.05 16.98 21.06
N ALA A 97 19.74 17.15 21.24
CA ALA A 97 18.79 16.03 21.25
C ALA A 97 18.74 15.27 19.92
N PHE A 98 18.97 16.00 18.83
CA PHE A 98 19.02 15.47 17.48
C PHE A 98 20.38 15.86 16.89
N GLY A 99 21.26 14.89 16.71
CA GLY A 99 22.45 15.02 15.86
C GLY A 99 22.05 14.95 14.38
N ALA A 100 23.03 15.07 13.47
CA ALA A 100 22.81 14.61 12.10
C ALA A 100 22.42 13.13 12.17
N THR A 101 21.22 12.76 11.69
CA THR A 101 20.83 11.36 11.66
C THR A 101 21.75 10.59 10.74
N ASP A 102 22.15 9.38 11.12
CA ASP A 102 22.83 8.43 10.23
C ASP A 102 21.89 7.88 9.13
N TYR A 103 20.64 8.36 9.08
CA TYR A 103 19.70 7.99 8.03
C TYR A 103 20.18 8.48 6.66
N VAL A 104 20.29 7.55 5.72
CA VAL A 104 20.71 7.83 4.34
C VAL A 104 19.49 7.70 3.41
N PRO A 105 18.95 8.81 2.89
CA PRO A 105 17.83 8.76 1.95
C PRO A 105 18.25 8.05 0.65
N THR A 106 17.37 7.22 0.08
CA THR A 106 17.65 6.64 -1.24
C THR A 106 17.61 7.73 -2.30
N PRO A 107 18.70 7.97 -3.06
CA PRO A 107 18.70 9.00 -4.07
C PRO A 107 17.84 8.60 -5.27
N GLU A 108 17.11 9.55 -5.83
CA GLU A 108 16.20 9.39 -6.98
C GLU A 108 16.83 8.61 -8.16
N LYS A 109 18.13 8.79 -8.40
CA LYS A 109 18.89 8.09 -9.46
C LYS A 109 19.03 6.58 -9.26
N LYS A 110 18.78 6.06 -8.06
CA LYS A 110 18.77 4.62 -7.74
C LYS A 110 17.45 3.96 -8.16
N LEU A 111 16.38 4.75 -8.27
CA LEU A 111 15.05 4.26 -8.62
C LEU A 111 14.99 3.91 -10.10
N ILE A 112 14.42 2.75 -10.41
CA ILE A 112 14.33 2.18 -11.75
C ILE A 112 12.93 2.44 -12.30
N ASP A 113 12.84 2.95 -13.53
CA ASP A 113 11.58 2.96 -14.26
C ASP A 113 11.31 1.55 -14.80
N LEU A 114 10.29 0.90 -14.24
CA LEU A 114 9.85 -0.43 -14.63
C LEU A 114 9.16 -0.44 -16.01
N GLY A 115 8.72 0.72 -16.51
CA GLY A 115 7.88 0.81 -17.70
C GLY A 115 6.51 0.16 -17.48
N ALA A 116 5.98 0.19 -16.25
CA ALA A 116 4.75 -0.53 -15.89
C ALA A 116 3.51 -0.04 -16.64
N GLN A 117 3.53 1.16 -17.21
CA GLN A 117 2.48 1.65 -18.12
C GLN A 117 2.46 0.93 -19.49
N ASP A 118 3.56 0.25 -19.86
CA ASP A 118 3.67 -0.51 -21.10
C ASP A 118 3.19 -1.96 -20.94
N TRP A 119 2.94 -2.40 -19.70
CA TRP A 119 2.48 -3.76 -19.40
C TRP A 119 1.00 -3.93 -19.75
N GLU A 120 0.65 -5.06 -20.37
CA GLU A 120 -0.73 -5.41 -20.70
C GLU A 120 -1.33 -6.30 -19.61
N ALA A 121 -2.63 -6.26 -19.42
CA ALA A 121 -3.36 -7.20 -18.56
C ALA A 121 -4.83 -7.22 -18.96
N THR A 122 -5.48 -8.36 -18.79
CA THR A 122 -6.94 -8.50 -18.85
C THR A 122 -7.39 -9.14 -17.55
N ASP A 123 -8.29 -8.51 -16.81
CA ASP A 123 -8.78 -9.07 -15.55
C ASP A 123 -9.68 -10.32 -15.76
N MET A 124 -10.08 -10.96 -14.66
CA MET A 124 -10.95 -12.16 -14.71
C MET A 124 -12.34 -11.91 -15.32
N LEU A 125 -12.74 -10.65 -15.51
CA LEU A 125 -14.00 -10.27 -16.17
C LEU A 125 -13.81 -10.01 -17.66
N GLY A 126 -12.60 -10.16 -18.20
CA GLY A 126 -12.28 -9.89 -19.59
C GLY A 126 -12.02 -8.41 -19.89
N ARG A 127 -11.87 -7.54 -18.87
CA ARG A 127 -11.61 -6.11 -19.06
C ARG A 127 -10.11 -5.89 -19.21
N ARG A 128 -9.73 -5.21 -20.30
CA ARG A 128 -8.32 -4.86 -20.56
C ARG A 128 -7.92 -3.60 -19.79
N VAL A 129 -6.77 -3.67 -19.13
CA VAL A 129 -6.12 -2.47 -18.59
C VAL A 129 -5.71 -1.58 -19.77
N ALA A 130 -5.89 -0.26 -19.62
CA ALA A 130 -5.62 0.69 -20.70
C ALA A 130 -4.17 0.56 -21.18
N SER A 131 -4.03 0.40 -22.49
CA SER A 131 -2.75 0.32 -23.20
C SER A 131 -2.20 1.72 -23.45
N VAL A 132 -0.93 1.81 -23.85
CA VAL A 132 -0.29 3.10 -24.21
C VAL A 132 -1.06 3.81 -25.33
N GLU A 133 -1.63 3.07 -26.27
CA GLU A 133 -2.43 3.63 -27.36
C GLU A 133 -3.82 4.13 -26.94
N ASP A 134 -4.34 3.65 -25.81
CA ASP A 134 -5.69 3.97 -25.35
C ASP A 134 -5.73 5.28 -24.55
N VAL A 135 -4.56 5.84 -24.23
CA VAL A 135 -4.42 6.99 -23.34
C VAL A 135 -3.63 8.13 -23.98
N ARG A 136 -3.86 9.33 -23.46
CA ARG A 136 -3.11 10.53 -23.84
C ARG A 136 -1.64 10.41 -23.43
N GLY A 137 -0.81 11.28 -24.02
CA GLY A 137 0.58 11.45 -23.60
C GLY A 137 0.70 11.78 -22.10
N ARG A 138 1.76 11.26 -21.47
CA ARG A 138 2.02 11.38 -20.03
C ARG A 138 1.95 12.83 -19.52
N LYS A 139 1.04 13.07 -18.57
CA LYS A 139 0.96 14.26 -17.70
C LYS A 139 1.83 14.03 -16.47
N LYS A 140 2.88 14.85 -16.28
CA LYS A 140 3.88 14.66 -15.21
C LYS A 140 3.46 15.25 -13.86
N ASP A 141 2.55 16.21 -13.92
CA ASP A 141 1.99 16.99 -12.83
C ASP A 141 0.83 16.27 -12.12
N ARG A 142 0.15 15.33 -12.79
CA ARG A 142 -0.96 14.56 -12.23
C ARG A 142 -0.48 13.51 -11.23
N LYS A 143 -1.09 13.47 -10.05
CA LYS A 143 -0.77 12.54 -8.95
C LYS A 143 -1.97 11.73 -8.51
N VAL A 144 -1.71 10.52 -8.03
CA VAL A 144 -2.73 9.67 -7.40
C VAL A 144 -2.28 9.30 -6.00
N GLY A 145 -3.08 9.69 -5.02
CA GLY A 145 -2.95 9.25 -3.63
C GLY A 145 -3.94 8.14 -3.31
N ILE A 146 -3.58 7.24 -2.42
CA ILE A 146 -4.48 6.20 -1.91
C ILE A 146 -4.47 6.18 -0.39
N PHE A 147 -5.65 6.00 0.20
CA PHE A 147 -5.81 5.86 1.63
C PHE A 147 -5.39 4.48 2.12
N TYR A 148 -4.71 4.40 3.26
CA TYR A 148 -4.12 3.16 3.77
C TYR A 148 -4.25 3.08 5.29
N TRP A 149 -4.74 1.94 5.75
CA TRP A 149 -5.07 1.70 7.15
C TRP A 149 -3.90 1.05 7.88
N THR A 150 -3.46 1.71 8.96
CA THR A 150 -2.32 1.31 9.80
C THR A 150 -2.75 0.83 11.19
N TRP A 151 -4.04 0.91 11.50
CA TRP A 151 -4.59 0.57 12.82
C TRP A 151 -4.81 -0.94 13.07
N ARG A 152 -4.52 -1.82 12.11
CA ARG A 152 -4.74 -3.26 12.27
C ARG A 152 -3.70 -3.89 13.20
N GLU A 153 -2.47 -3.38 13.23
CA GLU A 153 -1.40 -3.91 14.08
C GLU A 153 -1.81 -4.01 15.56
N SER A 154 -2.40 -2.95 16.11
CA SER A 154 -2.87 -2.92 17.50
C SER A 154 -3.95 -3.95 17.82
N HIS A 155 -4.63 -4.46 16.79
CA HIS A 155 -5.69 -5.46 16.88
C HIS A 155 -5.22 -6.87 16.53
N ALA A 156 -3.94 -7.06 16.18
CA ALA A 156 -3.42 -8.34 15.71
C ALA A 156 -3.47 -9.47 16.75
N HIS A 157 -3.64 -9.15 18.04
CA HIS A 157 -3.84 -10.15 19.10
C HIS A 157 -5.24 -10.78 19.06
N LEU A 158 -6.20 -10.18 18.35
CA LEU A 158 -7.56 -10.70 18.22
C LEU A 158 -7.59 -11.86 17.22
N ARG A 159 -8.44 -12.85 17.51
CA ARG A 159 -8.77 -13.90 16.53
C ARG A 159 -9.46 -13.26 15.32
N PRO A 160 -9.05 -13.57 14.08
CA PRO A 160 -9.77 -13.09 12.91
C PRO A 160 -11.18 -13.71 12.87
N VAL A 161 -12.17 -12.86 12.55
CA VAL A 161 -13.56 -13.24 12.33
C VAL A 161 -13.94 -12.71 10.95
N ASP A 162 -14.12 -13.59 9.98
CA ASP A 162 -14.54 -13.24 8.62
C ASP A 162 -16.08 -13.18 8.55
N VAL A 163 -16.62 -12.01 8.22
CA VAL A 163 -18.06 -11.78 8.18
C VAL A 163 -18.74 -12.56 7.06
N VAL A 164 -18.18 -12.55 5.85
CA VAL A 164 -18.71 -13.34 4.72
C VAL A 164 -18.81 -14.81 5.11
N ASP A 165 -17.73 -15.35 5.68
CA ASP A 165 -17.65 -16.75 6.10
C ASP A 165 -18.65 -17.10 7.22
N VAL A 166 -18.82 -16.18 8.18
CA VAL A 166 -19.81 -16.33 9.27
C VAL A 166 -21.22 -16.31 8.71
N LEU A 167 -21.55 -15.38 7.82
CA LEU A 167 -22.90 -15.22 7.29
C LEU A 167 -23.29 -16.31 6.30
N GLU A 168 -22.34 -16.84 5.51
CA GLU A 168 -22.58 -18.01 4.65
C GLU A 168 -22.91 -19.26 5.48
N LYS A 169 -22.22 -19.48 6.61
CA LYS A 169 -22.42 -20.64 7.49
C LYS A 169 -23.60 -20.46 8.45
N TYR A 170 -23.83 -19.24 8.93
CA TYR A 170 -24.81 -18.90 9.94
C TYR A 170 -25.57 -17.60 9.59
N PRO A 171 -26.48 -17.60 8.60
CA PRO A 171 -27.18 -16.39 8.19
C PRO A 171 -27.95 -15.69 9.33
N ALA A 172 -28.47 -16.46 10.29
CA ALA A 172 -29.16 -15.92 11.46
C ALA A 172 -28.25 -15.09 12.40
N ALA A 173 -26.92 -15.19 12.26
CA ALA A 173 -25.97 -14.40 13.02
C ALA A 173 -26.08 -12.89 12.70
N GLU A 174 -26.50 -12.55 11.49
CA GLU A 174 -26.72 -11.17 11.04
C GLU A 174 -27.66 -10.40 11.97
N TYR A 175 -28.67 -11.07 12.53
CA TYR A 175 -29.70 -10.45 13.39
C TYR A 175 -29.50 -10.73 14.88
N ARG A 176 -28.35 -11.31 15.26
CA ARG A 176 -28.10 -11.82 16.62
C ARG A 176 -26.69 -11.47 17.08
N LYS A 177 -26.59 -10.40 17.87
CA LYS A 177 -25.32 -9.99 18.50
C LYS A 177 -24.72 -11.01 19.46
N ASP A 178 -25.54 -11.90 20.01
CA ASP A 178 -25.13 -12.96 20.93
C ASP A 178 -24.81 -14.28 20.20
N HIS A 179 -24.85 -14.29 18.87
CA HIS A 179 -24.62 -15.51 18.11
C HIS A 179 -23.18 -16.02 18.31
N PRO A 180 -22.98 -17.29 18.68
CA PRO A 180 -21.65 -17.81 19.02
C PRO A 180 -20.66 -17.79 17.85
N ALA A 181 -21.13 -17.70 16.60
CA ALA A 181 -20.27 -17.59 15.42
C ALA A 181 -19.39 -16.33 15.41
N TRP A 182 -19.84 -15.25 16.04
CA TRP A 182 -19.03 -14.03 16.21
C TRP A 182 -17.85 -14.25 17.17
N GLY A 183 -17.95 -15.22 18.08
CA GLY A 183 -16.93 -15.50 19.11
C GLY A 183 -17.10 -14.63 20.36
N GLU A 184 -16.16 -14.76 21.30
CA GLU A 184 -16.34 -14.25 22.68
C GLU A 184 -16.23 -12.71 22.82
N ARG A 185 -15.65 -12.01 21.84
CA ARG A 185 -15.45 -10.54 21.83
C ARG A 185 -15.34 -9.99 20.40
N PRO A 186 -16.41 -9.96 19.61
CA PRO A 186 -16.31 -9.64 18.20
C PRO A 186 -16.25 -8.13 17.95
N PHE A 187 -15.46 -7.38 18.72
CA PHE A 187 -15.41 -5.93 18.55
C PHE A 187 -14.83 -5.53 17.18
N GLN A 188 -13.85 -6.29 16.68
CA GLN A 188 -13.26 -6.10 15.36
C GLN A 188 -13.47 -7.37 14.54
N CYS A 189 -14.13 -7.22 13.38
CA CYS A 189 -14.30 -8.28 12.40
C CYS A 189 -13.61 -7.91 11.10
N HIS A 190 -13.23 -8.90 10.31
CA HIS A 190 -12.80 -8.72 8.92
C HIS A 190 -14.02 -8.84 8.03
N TRP A 191 -14.20 -7.93 7.07
CA TRP A 191 -15.31 -8.07 6.11
C TRP A 191 -15.14 -9.33 5.25
N HIS A 192 -13.90 -9.71 4.93
CA HIS A 192 -13.52 -10.99 4.32
C HIS A 192 -12.00 -11.27 4.51
N GLU A 193 -11.52 -12.44 4.10
CA GLU A 193 -10.09 -12.80 4.10
C GLU A 193 -9.32 -12.06 2.99
N PRO A 194 -8.25 -11.30 3.34
CA PRO A 194 -7.33 -10.74 2.36
C PRO A 194 -6.62 -11.83 1.56
N PHE A 195 -6.22 -11.55 0.31
CA PHE A 195 -5.49 -12.51 -0.52
C PHE A 195 -4.20 -13.01 0.15
N TYR A 196 -3.52 -12.15 0.91
CA TYR A 196 -2.31 -12.48 1.66
C TYR A 196 -2.57 -13.04 3.08
N GLY A 197 -3.81 -13.44 3.36
CA GLY A 197 -4.30 -13.91 4.64
C GLY A 197 -4.57 -12.77 5.62
N PHE A 198 -4.96 -13.08 6.86
CA PHE A 198 -5.15 -12.14 7.96
C PHE A 198 -3.81 -11.58 8.47
N TYR A 199 -3.08 -10.89 7.59
CA TYR A 199 -1.73 -10.40 7.80
C TYR A 199 -1.67 -9.19 8.74
N ARG A 200 -0.49 -8.95 9.32
CA ARG A 200 -0.19 -7.78 10.15
C ARG A 200 0.37 -6.63 9.32
N ASN A 201 0.13 -5.38 9.72
CA ASN A 201 0.73 -4.23 9.03
C ASN A 201 2.27 -4.30 9.05
N SER A 202 2.84 -4.96 10.07
CA SER A 202 4.28 -5.17 10.25
C SER A 202 4.89 -6.30 9.41
N ASP A 203 4.11 -7.07 8.64
CA ASP A 203 4.61 -8.19 7.83
C ASP A 203 5.50 -7.70 6.66
N PRO A 204 6.83 -7.91 6.70
CA PRO A 204 7.75 -7.38 5.69
C PRO A 204 7.50 -7.98 4.30
N TRP A 205 6.98 -9.21 4.24
CA TRP A 205 6.64 -9.85 2.97
C TRP A 205 5.45 -9.13 2.32
N VAL A 206 4.40 -8.82 3.09
CA VAL A 206 3.23 -8.10 2.56
C VAL A 206 3.58 -6.65 2.20
N ILE A 207 4.38 -5.97 3.04
CA ILE A 207 4.86 -4.61 2.74
C ILE A 207 5.61 -4.58 1.40
N ARG A 208 6.45 -5.59 1.13
CA ARG A 208 7.18 -5.69 -0.14
C ARG A 208 6.24 -5.85 -1.33
N HIS A 209 5.21 -6.69 -1.20
CA HIS A 209 4.23 -6.90 -2.27
C HIS A 209 3.40 -5.64 -2.52
N HIS A 210 2.92 -4.97 -1.46
CA HIS A 210 2.22 -3.68 -1.58
C HIS A 210 3.08 -2.63 -2.27
N ALA A 211 4.36 -2.52 -1.89
CA ALA A 211 5.29 -1.58 -2.50
C ALA A 211 5.41 -1.80 -4.02
N ALA A 212 5.53 -3.06 -4.44
CA ALA A 212 5.64 -3.44 -5.85
C ALA A 212 4.33 -3.21 -6.62
N LEU A 213 3.19 -3.61 -6.06
CA LEU A 213 1.87 -3.46 -6.67
C LEU A 213 1.49 -1.99 -6.84
N LEU A 214 1.59 -1.18 -5.78
CA LEU A 214 1.24 0.23 -5.84
C LEU A 214 2.18 1.02 -6.77
N ALA A 215 3.48 0.68 -6.80
CA ALA A 215 4.41 1.26 -7.76
C ALA A 215 4.07 0.88 -9.21
N ALA A 216 3.70 -0.38 -9.47
CA ALA A 216 3.30 -0.85 -10.79
C ALA A 216 1.98 -0.24 -11.28
N ALA A 217 1.00 -0.04 -10.38
CA ALA A 217 -0.23 0.67 -10.68
C ALA A 217 0.01 2.17 -10.95
N GLY A 218 1.10 2.74 -10.45
CA GLY A 218 1.48 4.13 -10.66
C GLY A 218 0.95 5.09 -9.58
N VAL A 219 0.69 4.59 -8.37
CA VAL A 219 0.32 5.38 -7.19
C VAL A 219 1.50 6.22 -6.73
N ASP A 220 1.28 7.52 -6.50
CA ASP A 220 2.33 8.47 -6.10
C ASP A 220 2.41 8.65 -4.57
N MET A 221 1.29 8.48 -3.86
CA MET A 221 1.21 8.72 -2.42
C MET A 221 0.35 7.67 -1.71
N ILE A 222 0.82 7.20 -0.56
CA ILE A 222 0.04 6.50 0.46
C ILE A 222 -0.26 7.51 1.58
N MET A 223 -1.53 7.64 1.95
CA MET A 223 -1.97 8.46 3.07
C MET A 223 -2.34 7.54 4.24
N PHE A 224 -1.56 7.60 5.33
CA PHE A 224 -1.84 6.81 6.53
C PHE A 224 -3.03 7.37 7.31
N ASP A 225 -3.92 6.47 7.73
CA ASP A 225 -5.04 6.79 8.61
C ASP A 225 -4.58 7.02 10.05
N CYS A 226 -4.73 8.25 10.55
CA CYS A 226 -4.55 8.64 11.95
C CYS A 226 -5.76 9.45 12.43
N THR A 227 -6.96 9.12 11.95
CA THR A 227 -8.18 9.91 12.18
C THR A 227 -8.89 9.63 13.50
N ASN A 228 -8.42 8.65 14.29
CA ASN A 228 -9.08 8.19 15.52
C ASN A 228 -8.40 8.69 16.79
N GLY A 229 -8.56 9.98 17.12
CA GLY A 229 -8.05 10.54 18.37
C GLY A 229 -6.55 10.81 18.32
N ALA A 230 -5.80 10.40 19.36
CA ALA A 230 -4.34 10.60 19.47
C ALA A 230 -3.56 9.33 19.07
N LEU A 231 -4.01 8.66 18.00
CA LEU A 231 -3.47 7.37 17.56
C LEU A 231 -2.73 7.55 16.22
N LEU A 232 -1.39 7.57 16.27
CA LEU A 232 -0.53 7.62 15.08
C LEU A 232 -0.24 6.24 14.48
N TRP A 233 -0.46 5.14 15.23
CA TRP A 233 -0.16 3.76 14.81
C TRP A 233 1.32 3.52 14.47
N ARG A 234 2.20 3.90 15.40
CA ARG A 234 3.66 3.80 15.25
C ARG A 234 4.15 2.38 15.03
N ASP A 235 3.57 1.45 15.76
CA ASP A 235 3.73 0.00 15.61
C ASP A 235 3.48 -0.51 14.18
N ALA A 236 2.64 0.19 13.41
CA ALA A 236 2.39 -0.12 12.00
C ALA A 236 3.19 0.75 11.02
N TYR A 237 3.19 2.08 11.18
CA TYR A 237 3.84 2.95 10.18
C TYR A 237 5.35 2.80 10.18
N GLU A 238 6.01 2.51 11.30
CA GLU A 238 7.47 2.36 11.30
C GLU A 238 7.96 1.14 10.49
N PRO A 239 7.40 -0.07 10.67
CA PRO A 239 7.68 -1.19 9.77
C PRO A 239 7.36 -0.87 8.31
N LEU A 240 6.23 -0.18 8.04
CA LEU A 240 5.87 0.24 6.68
C LEU A 240 6.93 1.17 6.06
N LEU A 241 7.36 2.21 6.76
CA LEU A 241 8.41 3.12 6.28
C LEU A 241 9.73 2.39 6.03
N ARG A 242 10.10 1.48 6.93
CA ARG A 242 11.30 0.63 6.77
C ARG A 242 11.21 -0.21 5.51
N GLY A 243 10.14 -0.99 5.34
CA GLY A 243 9.97 -1.86 4.17
C GLY A 243 9.85 -1.09 2.86
N LEU A 244 9.21 0.09 2.85
CA LEU A 244 9.17 0.98 1.69
C LEU A 244 10.56 1.55 1.36
N HIS A 245 11.38 1.86 2.37
CA HIS A 245 12.75 2.32 2.16
C HIS A 245 13.63 1.20 1.60
N GLU A 246 13.57 -0.01 2.15
CA GLU A 246 14.26 -1.20 1.62
C GLU A 246 13.85 -1.49 0.17
N ALA A 247 12.57 -1.34 -0.16
CA ALA A 247 12.08 -1.42 -1.53
C ALA A 247 12.69 -0.36 -2.45
N ARG A 248 12.87 0.88 -1.99
CA ARG A 248 13.59 1.92 -2.74
C ARG A 248 15.06 1.61 -2.90
N GLU A 249 15.69 1.05 -1.87
CA GLU A 249 17.07 0.62 -1.96
C GLU A 249 17.27 -0.44 -3.04
N ASP A 250 16.26 -1.26 -3.29
CA ASP A 250 16.22 -2.23 -4.36
C ASP A 250 15.81 -1.67 -5.74
N GLY A 251 15.56 -0.36 -5.81
CA GLY A 251 15.25 0.39 -7.02
C GLY A 251 13.76 0.53 -7.31
N ILE A 252 12.86 0.07 -6.43
CA ILE A 252 11.41 0.25 -6.61
C ILE A 252 11.07 1.72 -6.34
N ARG A 253 10.40 2.36 -7.30
CA ARG A 253 9.82 3.70 -7.11
C ARG A 253 8.54 3.60 -6.28
N THR A 254 8.68 3.34 -4.99
CA THR A 254 7.54 3.22 -4.08
C THR A 254 6.74 4.52 -4.02
N PRO A 255 5.42 4.44 -3.75
CA PRO A 255 4.66 5.61 -3.34
C PRO A 255 5.36 6.35 -2.19
N GLN A 256 5.27 7.67 -2.22
CA GLN A 256 5.64 8.49 -1.07
C GLN A 256 4.55 8.41 0.01
N VAL A 257 4.80 8.97 1.19
CA VAL A 257 3.91 8.86 2.36
C VAL A 257 3.48 10.23 2.88
N ALA A 258 2.25 10.31 3.38
CA ALA A 258 1.71 11.41 4.16
C ALA A 258 0.77 10.87 5.25
N PHE A 259 0.38 11.73 6.19
CA PHE A 259 -0.48 11.38 7.33
C PHE A 259 -1.78 12.18 7.28
N MET A 260 -2.90 11.50 7.48
CA MET A 260 -4.22 12.11 7.66
C MET A 260 -4.65 11.99 9.12
N MET A 261 -4.91 13.13 9.76
CA MET A 261 -5.26 13.22 11.18
C MET A 261 -6.75 13.52 11.35
N ASN A 262 -7.18 13.72 12.60
CA ASN A 262 -8.58 14.02 12.93
C ASN A 262 -9.16 15.13 12.03
N PHE A 263 -10.44 14.97 11.68
CA PHE A 263 -11.20 15.89 10.83
C PHE A 263 -11.62 17.20 11.53
N CYS A 264 -10.91 17.59 12.59
CA CYS A 264 -11.15 18.83 13.32
C CYS A 264 -9.88 19.31 14.07
N PRO A 265 -9.83 20.60 14.46
CA PRO A 265 -8.78 21.12 15.33
C PRO A 265 -9.01 20.65 16.77
N ALA A 266 -8.61 19.42 17.05
CA ALA A 266 -8.67 18.82 18.37
C ALA A 266 -7.30 18.84 19.06
N HIS A 267 -7.31 18.82 20.40
CA HIS A 267 -6.12 18.64 21.22
C HIS A 267 -5.29 17.42 20.79
N SER A 268 -5.96 16.30 20.48
CA SER A 268 -5.31 15.11 19.95
C SER A 268 -4.53 15.36 18.66
N THR A 269 -5.02 16.22 17.77
CA THR A 269 -4.32 16.62 16.53
C THR A 269 -3.05 17.39 16.85
N GLU A 270 -3.07 18.28 17.84
CA GLU A 270 -1.86 18.97 18.33
C GLU A 270 -0.80 17.97 18.81
N LEU A 271 -1.20 17.03 19.69
CA LEU A 271 -0.31 16.01 20.24
C LEU A 271 0.33 15.16 19.12
N MET A 272 -0.50 14.74 18.15
CA MET A 272 -0.04 13.96 17.00
C MET A 272 0.93 14.73 16.10
N LEU A 273 0.64 15.99 15.77
CA LEU A 273 1.53 16.84 14.96
C LEU A 273 2.90 17.01 15.63
N ARG A 274 2.91 17.25 16.94
CA ARG A 274 4.14 17.38 17.73
C ARG A 274 4.94 16.08 17.72
N ALA A 275 4.28 14.95 18.01
CA ALA A 275 4.93 13.64 18.04
C ALA A 275 5.48 13.24 16.68
N LEU A 276 4.68 13.38 15.63
CA LEU A 276 5.07 13.06 14.27
C LEU A 276 6.25 13.93 13.81
N TYR A 277 6.18 15.25 14.03
CA TYR A 277 7.26 16.15 13.67
C TYR A 277 8.56 15.81 14.40
N GLN A 278 8.53 15.67 15.73
CA GLN A 278 9.74 15.45 16.52
C GLN A 278 10.39 14.08 16.26
N ASN A 279 9.59 13.03 16.05
CA ASN A 279 10.11 11.66 15.99
C ASN A 279 10.49 11.23 14.58
N LEU A 280 9.84 11.78 13.53
CA LEU A 280 10.06 11.37 12.15
C LEU A 280 10.68 12.49 11.31
N TYR A 281 10.05 13.66 11.30
CA TYR A 281 10.39 14.71 10.32
C TYR A 281 11.57 15.59 10.72
N LYS A 282 11.61 16.08 11.96
CA LYS A 282 12.69 16.93 12.49
C LYS A 282 14.06 16.23 12.43
N PRO A 283 14.17 14.93 12.73
CA PRO A 283 15.43 14.22 12.56
C PRO A 283 15.79 13.97 11.08
N GLY A 284 14.81 13.95 10.17
CA GLY A 284 15.08 13.66 8.74
C GLY A 284 14.92 12.18 8.34
N LEU A 285 14.32 11.36 9.22
CA LEU A 285 14.10 9.94 8.97
C LEU A 285 13.15 9.71 7.80
N TYR A 286 13.51 8.79 6.91
CA TYR A 286 12.70 8.42 5.75
C TYR A 286 12.40 9.60 4.80
N SER A 287 13.30 10.59 4.74
CA SER A 287 13.07 11.85 4.01
C SER A 287 12.99 11.73 2.48
N ASP A 288 13.43 10.61 1.92
CA ASP A 288 13.15 10.21 0.54
C ASP A 288 11.66 9.86 0.35
N LEU A 289 11.04 9.20 1.33
CA LEU A 289 9.66 8.73 1.28
C LEU A 289 8.62 9.84 1.48
N TRP A 290 8.96 11.00 2.05
CA TRP A 290 7.96 12.03 2.34
C TRP A 290 7.31 12.59 1.07
N PHE A 291 5.98 12.52 0.99
CA PHE A 291 5.25 13.20 -0.08
C PHE A 291 5.30 14.71 0.16
N ARG A 292 5.66 15.46 -0.87
CA ARG A 292 5.84 16.91 -0.78
C ARG A 292 4.82 17.62 -1.67
N LEU A 293 4.13 18.58 -1.08
CA LEU A 293 3.24 19.51 -1.75
C LEU A 293 3.76 20.94 -1.53
N ASP A 294 3.84 21.75 -2.58
CA ASP A 294 4.39 23.11 -2.50
C ASP A 294 5.82 23.17 -1.90
N GLY A 295 6.62 22.13 -2.15
CA GLY A 295 8.01 22.02 -1.69
C GLY A 295 8.19 21.51 -0.24
N LYS A 296 7.11 21.44 0.55
CA LYS A 296 7.12 20.99 1.94
C LYS A 296 6.46 19.63 2.10
N PRO A 297 6.81 18.83 3.12
CA PRO A 297 6.06 17.61 3.44
C PRO A 297 4.58 17.92 3.66
N LEU A 298 3.71 17.06 3.12
CA LEU A 298 2.27 17.19 3.27
C LEU A 298 1.80 16.57 4.59
N VAL A 299 0.84 17.23 5.26
CA VAL A 299 -0.01 16.63 6.28
C VAL A 299 -1.47 17.02 6.06
N MET A 300 -2.37 16.03 6.10
CA MET A 300 -3.81 16.28 6.04
C MET A 300 -4.35 16.46 7.47
N ALA A 301 -4.18 17.66 8.01
CA ALA A 301 -4.53 18.03 9.37
C ALA A 301 -4.98 19.49 9.46
N TYR A 302 -5.68 19.83 10.54
CA TYR A 302 -6.08 21.20 10.84
C TYR A 302 -4.91 21.95 11.50
N PRO A 303 -4.32 22.98 10.86
CA PRO A 303 -3.26 23.77 11.47
C PRO A 303 -3.76 24.56 12.69
N ASP A 304 -5.06 24.84 12.75
CA ASP A 304 -5.72 25.50 13.87
C ASP A 304 -5.67 24.67 15.17
N ALA A 305 -5.28 23.39 15.10
CA ALA A 305 -5.01 22.58 16.30
C ALA A 305 -3.75 23.06 17.04
N LEU A 306 -2.82 23.73 16.36
CA LEU A 306 -1.61 24.26 16.98
C LEU A 306 -1.95 25.63 17.61
N PRO A 307 -1.78 25.86 18.92
CA PRO A 307 -2.07 27.14 19.56
C PRO A 307 -1.03 28.21 19.21
N GLU A 308 -1.42 29.47 19.01
CA GLU A 308 -0.50 30.56 18.61
C GLU A 308 0.69 30.71 19.58
N THR A 309 0.41 30.54 20.88
CA THR A 309 1.40 30.54 21.95
C THR A 309 1.43 29.20 22.65
N GLY A 310 2.62 28.61 22.77
CA GLY A 310 2.84 27.44 23.60
C GLY A 310 2.88 27.79 25.09
N VAL A 311 3.11 26.78 25.93
CA VAL A 311 3.25 27.00 27.39
C VAL A 311 4.50 27.81 27.76
N CYS A 312 5.45 27.97 26.83
CA CYS A 312 6.62 28.84 26.94
C CYS A 312 7.18 29.25 25.57
N GLU A 313 8.27 30.02 25.56
CA GLU A 313 8.92 30.49 24.34
C GLU A 313 9.45 29.33 23.48
N THR A 314 10.08 28.31 24.09
CA THR A 314 10.58 27.15 23.35
C THR A 314 9.49 26.26 22.79
N ASP A 315 8.39 26.12 23.53
CA ASP A 315 7.20 25.43 23.01
C ASP A 315 6.55 26.22 21.85
N THR A 316 6.46 27.54 21.99
CA THR A 316 5.97 28.44 20.92
C THR A 316 6.83 28.33 19.66
N ARG A 317 8.15 28.28 19.81
CA ARG A 317 9.08 28.05 18.70
C ARG A 317 8.85 26.71 18.02
N LEU A 318 8.69 25.63 18.78
CA LEU A 318 8.36 24.31 18.23
C LEU A 318 7.04 24.32 17.45
N LEU A 319 6.00 24.96 17.98
CA LEU A 319 4.71 25.09 17.30
C LEU A 319 4.84 25.83 15.96
N ASN A 320 5.63 26.91 15.93
CA ASN A 320 5.92 27.65 14.71
C ASN A 320 6.78 26.84 13.73
N GLU A 321 7.79 26.11 14.21
CA GLU A 321 8.56 25.17 13.38
C GLU A 321 7.63 24.16 12.68
N ILE A 322 6.67 23.58 13.40
CA ILE A 322 5.69 22.63 12.83
C ILE A 322 4.82 23.31 11.76
N ARG A 323 4.29 24.51 12.04
CA ARG A 323 3.49 25.29 11.07
C ARG A 323 4.26 25.58 9.80
N ASP A 324 5.52 25.94 9.93
CA ASP A 324 6.38 26.31 8.79
C ASP A 324 6.90 25.09 8.05
N PHE A 325 7.02 23.94 8.71
CA PHE A 325 7.58 22.73 8.11
C PHE A 325 6.63 22.04 7.14
N PHE A 326 5.33 21.96 7.46
CA PHE A 326 4.36 21.23 6.63
C PHE A 326 3.59 22.13 5.66
N THR A 327 3.15 21.53 4.55
CA THR A 327 1.97 21.99 3.82
C THR A 327 0.75 21.34 4.45
N PHE A 328 -0.14 22.14 5.03
CA PHE A 328 -1.39 21.68 5.62
C PHE A 328 -2.52 21.66 4.58
N ARG A 329 -3.32 20.60 4.62
CA ARG A 329 -4.61 20.50 3.96
C ARG A 329 -5.62 19.91 4.94
N PRO A 330 -6.47 20.73 5.60
CA PRO A 330 -7.45 20.19 6.53
C PRO A 330 -8.39 19.19 5.84
N GLY A 331 -8.72 18.09 6.52
CA GLY A 331 -9.59 17.07 5.96
C GLY A 331 -11.08 17.42 6.06
N GLN A 332 -11.85 17.15 5.00
CA GLN A 332 -13.30 17.24 4.96
C GLN A 332 -13.90 15.82 4.97
N PRO A 333 -14.60 15.40 6.05
CA PRO A 333 -15.11 14.04 6.18
C PRO A 333 -16.46 13.78 5.49
N LEU A 334 -17.18 14.81 5.09
CA LEU A 334 -18.54 14.63 4.57
C LEU A 334 -18.55 13.92 3.21
N TYR A 335 -19.42 12.92 3.07
CA TYR A 335 -19.59 12.24 1.78
C TYR A 335 -20.31 13.08 0.74
N ALA A 336 -20.99 14.15 1.16
CA ALA A 336 -21.68 15.08 0.29
C ALA A 336 -21.54 16.52 0.81
N GLY A 337 -21.48 17.47 -0.11
CA GLY A 337 -21.53 18.91 0.19
C GLY A 337 -20.18 19.63 0.15
N GLY A 338 -19.10 18.94 -0.21
CA GLY A 338 -17.81 19.54 -0.59
C GLY A 338 -17.09 20.31 0.50
N ALA A 339 -16.07 21.05 0.08
CA ALA A 339 -15.24 21.86 0.95
C ALA A 339 -16.05 22.94 1.70
N LYS A 340 -15.75 23.11 2.99
CA LYS A 340 -16.26 24.21 3.84
C LYS A 340 -15.23 25.31 4.04
N ARG A 341 -14.01 25.10 3.57
CA ARG A 341 -12.89 26.05 3.58
C ARG A 341 -12.10 25.95 2.27
N PRO A 342 -11.42 27.03 1.86
CA PRO A 342 -10.69 27.04 0.58
C PRO A 342 -9.45 26.13 0.54
N ASP A 343 -8.94 25.71 1.70
CA ASP A 343 -7.71 24.93 1.89
C ASP A 343 -7.96 23.43 2.15
N GLN A 344 -9.22 23.00 2.16
CA GLN A 344 -9.59 21.62 2.51
C GLN A 344 -9.34 20.63 1.36
N TRP A 345 -9.01 19.40 1.74
CA TRP A 345 -9.09 18.19 0.90
C TRP A 345 -10.24 17.30 1.35
N GLY A 346 -10.89 16.61 0.40
CA GLY A 346 -11.92 15.61 0.68
C GLY A 346 -11.31 14.27 1.07
N TRP A 347 -12.02 13.52 1.91
CA TRP A 347 -11.66 12.14 2.27
C TRP A 347 -12.34 11.10 1.35
N LEU A 348 -13.66 11.11 1.32
CA LEU A 348 -14.51 10.17 0.60
C LEU A 348 -15.80 10.90 0.24
N GLU A 349 -16.30 10.75 -0.99
CA GLU A 349 -17.57 11.33 -1.42
C GLU A 349 -18.43 10.31 -2.19
N VAL A 350 -19.74 10.55 -2.19
CA VAL A 350 -20.68 9.91 -3.12
C VAL A 350 -20.65 10.65 -4.46
N PHE A 351 -21.10 9.97 -5.52
CA PHE A 351 -21.29 10.63 -6.81
C PHE A 351 -22.46 11.65 -6.76
N PRO A 352 -22.35 12.82 -7.43
CA PRO A 352 -21.17 13.36 -8.09
C PRO A 352 -20.19 14.02 -7.10
N GLN A 353 -18.89 13.79 -7.26
CA GLN A 353 -17.88 14.38 -6.38
C GLN A 353 -17.68 15.89 -6.61
N ASN A 354 -17.20 16.56 -5.56
CA ASN A 354 -16.85 17.98 -5.52
C ASN A 354 -15.38 18.22 -5.85
N LYS A 355 -15.07 19.46 -6.23
CA LYS A 355 -13.71 19.96 -6.42
C LYS A 355 -13.15 20.54 -5.11
N TYR A 356 -11.94 20.15 -4.72
CA TYR A 356 -11.25 20.64 -3.53
C TYR A 356 -10.08 21.57 -3.90
N VAL A 357 -9.89 22.64 -3.11
CA VAL A 357 -8.95 23.74 -3.40
C VAL A 357 -9.14 24.26 -4.83
N THR A 358 -10.36 24.74 -5.11
CA THR A 358 -10.73 25.26 -6.44
C THR A 358 -10.07 26.61 -6.68
N ARG A 359 -9.41 26.75 -7.83
CA ARG A 359 -8.72 27.97 -8.26
C ARG A 359 -9.67 28.88 -9.07
N PRO A 360 -9.35 30.18 -9.24
CA PRO A 360 -10.21 31.11 -9.99
C PRO A 360 -10.50 30.71 -11.45
N ASP A 361 -9.62 29.92 -12.06
CA ASP A 361 -9.79 29.39 -13.42
C ASP A 361 -10.68 28.14 -13.50
N GLY A 362 -11.21 27.67 -12.36
CA GLY A 362 -12.04 26.48 -12.25
C GLY A 362 -11.27 25.16 -12.17
N SER A 363 -9.93 25.18 -12.26
CA SER A 363 -9.10 24.02 -11.92
C SER A 363 -9.16 23.75 -10.41
N CYS A 364 -8.74 22.56 -9.99
CA CYS A 364 -8.75 22.17 -8.59
C CYS A 364 -7.58 21.26 -8.25
N GLU A 365 -7.19 21.26 -6.99
CA GLU A 365 -6.06 20.44 -6.53
C GLU A 365 -6.48 18.99 -6.34
N LEU A 366 -7.68 18.72 -5.80
CA LEU A 366 -8.08 17.35 -5.44
C LEU A 366 -9.54 17.01 -5.79
N VAL A 367 -9.76 15.78 -6.23
CA VAL A 367 -11.07 15.10 -6.29
C VAL A 367 -10.91 13.71 -5.67
N THR A 368 -11.89 13.27 -4.88
CA THR A 368 -11.89 11.94 -4.26
C THR A 368 -12.50 10.88 -5.16
N VAL A 369 -12.07 9.63 -5.02
CA VAL A 369 -12.70 8.47 -5.64
C VAL A 369 -12.93 7.41 -4.57
N GLY A 370 -14.20 7.08 -4.33
CA GLY A 370 -14.60 6.06 -3.36
C GLY A 370 -15.02 4.75 -4.00
N VAL A 371 -14.69 3.63 -3.36
CA VAL A 371 -15.11 2.28 -3.78
C VAL A 371 -16.56 1.99 -3.37
N GLY A 372 -16.88 2.34 -2.13
CA GLY A 372 -18.20 2.27 -1.54
C GLY A 372 -18.33 3.31 -0.44
N GLN A 373 -19.56 3.60 -0.02
CA GLN A 373 -19.88 4.58 1.01
C GLN A 373 -20.99 4.00 1.90
N ASN A 374 -20.78 4.01 3.22
CA ASN A 374 -21.81 3.72 4.22
C ASN A 374 -22.80 4.90 4.31
N ALA A 375 -23.51 5.11 3.21
CA ALA A 375 -24.55 6.12 3.01
C ALA A 375 -25.62 5.54 2.08
N ASN A 376 -26.84 6.05 2.21
CA ASN A 376 -27.96 5.75 1.33
C ASN A 376 -28.70 7.06 0.99
N ALA A 377 -29.82 6.95 0.27
CA ALA A 377 -30.60 8.12 -0.17
C ALA A 377 -31.15 8.97 0.99
N GLU A 378 -31.31 8.39 2.18
CA GLU A 378 -31.87 9.06 3.35
C GLU A 378 -30.80 9.62 4.29
N ARG A 379 -29.63 8.96 4.37
CA ARG A 379 -28.64 9.16 5.43
C ARG A 379 -27.22 9.13 4.88
N ILE A 380 -26.42 10.10 5.31
CA ILE A 380 -24.96 10.11 5.15
C ILE A 380 -24.34 9.61 6.46
N CYS A 381 -23.38 8.67 6.37
CA CYS A 381 -22.71 8.05 7.53
C CYS A 381 -23.67 7.20 8.38
N THR A 382 -24.17 6.10 7.79
CA THR A 382 -24.95 5.04 8.45
C THR A 382 -24.07 3.78 8.65
N HIS A 383 -24.63 2.67 9.13
CA HIS A 383 -23.97 1.37 9.13
C HIS A 383 -23.90 0.84 7.69
N PHE A 384 -22.80 0.25 7.26
CA PHE A 384 -22.70 -0.26 5.89
C PHE A 384 -23.66 -1.42 5.62
N ASN A 385 -24.00 -2.20 6.66
CA ASN A 385 -25.04 -3.23 6.60
C ASN A 385 -26.47 -2.69 6.78
N ASP A 386 -26.68 -1.38 6.66
CA ASP A 386 -28.01 -0.77 6.51
C ASP A 386 -28.55 -1.02 5.09
N LYS A 387 -29.84 -0.80 4.89
CA LYS A 387 -30.48 -1.02 3.59
C LYS A 387 -30.01 -0.02 2.55
N GLU A 388 -29.86 -0.53 1.33
CA GLU A 388 -29.60 0.26 0.12
C GLU A 388 -28.43 1.24 0.28
N THR A 389 -27.38 0.81 0.99
CA THR A 389 -26.14 1.56 1.10
C THR A 389 -25.34 1.50 -0.20
N PHE A 390 -24.57 2.55 -0.46
CA PHE A 390 -23.87 2.72 -1.73
C PHE A 390 -22.60 1.88 -1.78
N GLY A 391 -22.78 0.57 -1.96
CA GLY A 391 -21.70 -0.41 -2.17
C GLY A 391 -20.98 -0.28 -3.52
N ARG A 392 -20.15 -1.27 -3.84
CA ARG A 392 -19.32 -1.34 -5.05
C ARG A 392 -20.11 -1.31 -6.35
N SER A 393 -21.34 -1.80 -6.33
CA SER A 393 -22.20 -1.95 -7.49
C SER A 393 -23.14 -0.76 -7.71
N TYR A 394 -23.38 0.05 -6.68
CA TYR A 394 -24.25 1.22 -6.77
C TYR A 394 -23.66 2.28 -7.72
N THR A 395 -24.49 2.91 -8.54
CA THR A 395 -24.09 4.11 -9.30
C THR A 395 -25.09 5.23 -9.09
N GLY A 396 -24.63 6.49 -9.15
CA GLY A 396 -25.52 7.64 -9.12
C GLY A 396 -26.43 7.72 -10.34
N ARG A 397 -26.02 7.14 -11.48
CA ARG A 397 -26.83 7.10 -12.71
C ARG A 397 -27.96 6.06 -12.66
N ASP A 398 -27.63 4.82 -12.31
CA ASP A 398 -28.55 3.68 -12.45
C ASP A 398 -29.09 3.19 -11.09
N GLY A 399 -28.61 3.75 -9.97
CA GLY A 399 -28.97 3.30 -8.64
C GLY A 399 -28.61 1.84 -8.42
N PHE A 400 -29.57 1.05 -7.96
CA PHE A 400 -29.49 -0.41 -7.82
C PHE A 400 -30.14 -1.17 -8.99
N ALA A 401 -30.45 -0.49 -10.10
CA ALA A 401 -31.04 -1.16 -11.25
C ALA A 401 -30.03 -2.13 -11.90
N HIS A 402 -30.54 -3.25 -12.43
CA HIS A 402 -29.77 -4.21 -13.23
C HIS A 402 -28.62 -4.94 -12.51
N LEU A 403 -28.67 -5.00 -11.17
CA LEU A 403 -27.70 -5.76 -10.39
C LEU A 403 -27.98 -7.27 -10.40
N SER A 404 -26.90 -8.04 -10.38
CA SER A 404 -26.83 -9.49 -10.19
C SER A 404 -26.01 -9.82 -8.95
N PRO A 405 -26.07 -11.06 -8.41
CA PRO A 405 -25.25 -11.47 -7.26
C PRO A 405 -23.73 -11.30 -7.47
N ASP A 406 -23.25 -11.26 -8.71
CA ASP A 406 -21.83 -11.07 -9.06
C ASP A 406 -21.46 -9.61 -9.34
N SER A 407 -22.38 -8.65 -9.19
CA SER A 407 -22.13 -7.24 -9.55
C SER A 407 -20.99 -6.61 -8.75
N TYR A 408 -20.78 -7.07 -7.51
CA TYR A 408 -19.68 -6.61 -6.65
C TYR A 408 -18.30 -6.85 -7.26
N LYS A 409 -18.16 -7.69 -8.30
CA LYS A 409 -16.87 -7.91 -8.99
C LYS A 409 -16.54 -6.80 -9.99
N TYR A 410 -17.53 -6.03 -10.43
CA TYR A 410 -17.39 -5.11 -11.57
C TYR A 410 -16.97 -3.70 -11.16
N GLY A 411 -17.18 -3.28 -9.92
CA GLY A 411 -16.77 -1.96 -9.44
C GLY A 411 -17.43 -0.83 -10.23
N TYR A 412 -18.75 -0.88 -10.41
CA TYR A 412 -19.49 0.15 -11.14
C TYR A 412 -19.42 1.51 -10.44
N ASN A 413 -19.53 1.55 -9.11
CA ASN A 413 -19.43 2.77 -8.30
C ASN A 413 -18.08 3.47 -8.54
N VAL A 414 -17.00 2.73 -8.27
CA VAL A 414 -15.64 3.26 -8.37
C VAL A 414 -15.30 3.67 -9.81
N GLN A 415 -15.86 2.99 -10.82
CA GLN A 415 -15.68 3.38 -12.22
C GLN A 415 -16.36 4.71 -12.55
N GLU A 416 -17.60 4.91 -12.10
CA GLU A 416 -18.33 6.17 -12.31
C GLU A 416 -17.62 7.34 -11.61
N GLN A 417 -17.11 7.09 -10.40
CA GLN A 417 -16.30 8.06 -9.67
C GLN A 417 -15.00 8.41 -10.41
N TRP A 418 -14.29 7.41 -10.97
CA TRP A 418 -13.08 7.63 -11.78
C TRP A 418 -13.35 8.40 -13.05
N ASP A 419 -14.42 8.06 -13.78
CA ASP A 419 -14.79 8.74 -15.02
C ASP A 419 -15.05 10.23 -14.75
N ARG A 420 -15.77 10.55 -13.68
CA ARG A 420 -15.95 11.94 -13.26
C ARG A 420 -14.65 12.61 -12.82
N ALA A 421 -13.80 11.94 -12.05
CA ALA A 421 -12.52 12.51 -11.64
C ALA A 421 -11.64 12.85 -12.86
N ILE A 422 -11.63 12.00 -13.89
CA ILE A 422 -10.93 12.24 -15.15
C ILE A 422 -11.51 13.45 -15.90
N ASP A 423 -12.84 13.59 -15.93
CA ASP A 423 -13.52 14.73 -16.56
C ASP A 423 -13.25 16.06 -15.83
N LEU A 424 -13.12 16.02 -14.50
CA LEU A 424 -12.79 17.19 -13.69
C LEU A 424 -11.31 17.59 -13.78
N ASP A 425 -10.43 16.67 -14.22
CA ASP A 425 -8.98 16.82 -14.40
C ASP A 425 -8.25 17.55 -13.26
N PRO A 426 -8.38 17.10 -11.99
CA PRO A 426 -7.67 17.69 -10.85
C PRO A 426 -6.16 17.46 -10.96
N ASP A 427 -5.39 18.14 -10.13
CA ASP A 427 -3.95 17.83 -9.99
C ASP A 427 -3.73 16.47 -9.29
N ILE A 428 -4.59 16.15 -8.33
CA ILE A 428 -4.53 14.94 -7.50
C ILE A 428 -5.87 14.23 -7.50
N VAL A 429 -5.86 12.92 -7.74
CA VAL A 429 -6.98 12.04 -7.38
C VAL A 429 -6.65 11.31 -6.09
N PHE A 430 -7.57 11.32 -5.12
CA PHE A 430 -7.41 10.62 -3.85
C PHE A 430 -8.39 9.45 -3.73
N VAL A 431 -7.87 8.23 -3.69
CA VAL A 431 -8.65 6.99 -3.72
C VAL A 431 -8.84 6.44 -2.31
N THR A 432 -10.08 6.12 -1.95
CA THR A 432 -10.42 5.49 -0.67
C THR A 432 -11.00 4.09 -0.93
N GLY A 433 -10.23 3.02 -0.71
CA GLY A 433 -8.80 3.00 -0.34
C GLY A 433 -8.14 1.62 -0.54
N TRP A 434 -6.90 1.43 -0.06
CA TRP A 434 -6.10 0.22 -0.34
C TRP A 434 -6.44 -1.01 0.48
N ASN A 435 -6.63 -0.94 1.82
CA ASN A 435 -6.64 -2.15 2.67
C ASN A 435 -7.49 -2.04 3.96
N GLU A 436 -8.72 -1.52 3.90
CA GLU A 436 -9.61 -1.46 5.08
C GLU A 436 -10.28 -2.81 5.33
N TRP A 437 -9.52 -3.78 5.82
CA TRP A 437 -10.03 -5.14 6.03
C TRP A 437 -10.92 -5.30 7.25
N ILE A 438 -10.72 -4.49 8.29
CA ILE A 438 -11.42 -4.63 9.56
C ILE A 438 -12.41 -3.48 9.81
N MET A 439 -13.47 -3.79 10.55
CA MET A 439 -14.40 -2.80 11.07
C MET A 439 -14.85 -3.14 12.50
N GLY A 440 -15.31 -2.09 13.18
CA GLY A 440 -16.05 -2.24 14.43
C GLY A 440 -17.42 -2.90 14.21
N GLN A 441 -17.74 -3.93 14.99
CA GLN A 441 -19.10 -4.46 15.14
C GLN A 441 -19.72 -3.89 16.42
N PHE A 442 -20.70 -3.00 16.29
CA PHE A 442 -21.36 -2.37 17.43
C PHE A 442 -22.72 -3.00 17.71
N HIS A 443 -23.02 -3.20 19.01
CA HIS A 443 -24.19 -3.93 19.50
C HIS A 443 -25.43 -3.06 19.77
N GLU A 444 -25.32 -1.78 19.45
CA GLU A 444 -26.39 -0.79 19.49
C GLU A 444 -26.30 0.00 18.18
N PRO A 445 -27.12 -0.32 17.17
CA PRO A 445 -27.15 0.49 15.97
C PRO A 445 -27.65 1.88 16.33
N TRP A 446 -26.87 2.89 15.97
CA TRP A 446 -27.20 4.33 16.03
C TRP A 446 -28.56 4.69 15.40
N LEU A 447 -29.11 3.79 14.57
CA LEU A 447 -30.41 3.88 13.91
C LEU A 447 -31.14 2.55 14.14
N SER A 448 -32.29 2.59 14.82
CA SER A 448 -33.16 1.42 15.05
C SER A 448 -34.43 1.54 14.21
N ASP A 449 -34.66 0.55 13.36
CA ASP A 449 -35.93 0.32 12.66
C ASP A 449 -36.33 -1.16 12.76
N ASN A 450 -37.51 -1.52 12.25
CA ASN A 450 -38.06 -2.87 12.40
C ASN A 450 -37.27 -3.96 11.65
N ASP A 451 -36.41 -3.57 10.70
CA ASP A 451 -35.62 -4.49 9.88
C ASP A 451 -34.11 -4.40 10.18
N SER A 452 -33.73 -3.67 11.23
CA SER A 452 -32.36 -3.49 11.66
C SER A 452 -31.77 -4.82 12.15
N THR A 453 -30.55 -5.13 11.69
CA THR A 453 -29.74 -6.32 12.00
C THR A 453 -29.32 -6.44 13.47
N GLN A 454 -29.76 -5.53 14.36
CA GLN A 454 -29.29 -5.42 15.76
C GLN A 454 -27.77 -5.24 15.92
N LEU A 455 -27.05 -5.10 14.80
CA LEU A 455 -25.60 -5.02 14.68
C LEU A 455 -25.25 -3.89 13.71
N ALA A 456 -24.39 -2.98 14.14
CA ALA A 456 -23.87 -1.92 13.29
C ALA A 456 -22.47 -2.28 12.83
N MET A 457 -22.36 -2.66 11.55
CA MET A 457 -21.09 -2.83 10.85
C MET A 457 -20.82 -1.53 10.11
N VAL A 458 -20.02 -0.63 10.69
CA VAL A 458 -20.03 0.79 10.28
C VAL A 458 -19.31 1.01 8.95
N ASP A 459 -18.05 0.59 8.90
CA ASP A 459 -17.11 1.02 7.88
C ASP A 459 -16.93 0.02 6.74
N GLN A 460 -17.22 -1.26 7.01
CA GLN A 460 -17.09 -2.40 6.11
C GLN A 460 -18.14 -3.44 6.53
N TYR A 461 -18.53 -4.35 5.63
CA TYR A 461 -19.49 -5.39 5.98
C TYR A 461 -19.29 -6.69 5.20
N ASP A 462 -19.34 -6.64 3.88
CA ASP A 462 -19.28 -7.82 3.01
C ASP A 462 -18.59 -7.50 1.67
N ARG A 463 -18.65 -8.44 0.71
CA ARG A 463 -18.05 -8.28 -0.62
C ARG A 463 -18.62 -7.09 -1.40
N GLU A 464 -19.85 -6.66 -1.17
CA GLU A 464 -20.50 -5.52 -1.83
C GLU A 464 -20.26 -4.20 -1.08
N HIS A 465 -20.26 -4.25 0.24
CA HIS A 465 -20.27 -3.10 1.16
C HIS A 465 -18.91 -2.97 1.83
N SER A 466 -17.94 -2.54 1.03
CA SER A 466 -16.56 -2.36 1.47
C SER A 466 -15.88 -1.21 0.71
N ARG A 467 -14.95 -0.52 1.36
CA ARG A 467 -14.10 0.52 0.76
C ARG A 467 -12.78 0.01 0.20
N ASP A 468 -12.51 -1.27 0.36
CA ASP A 468 -11.22 -1.88 0.09
C ASP A 468 -11.01 -2.17 -1.41
N ILE A 469 -9.80 -1.98 -1.93
CA ILE A 469 -9.44 -2.44 -3.28
C ILE A 469 -8.37 -3.52 -3.29
N GLU A 470 -7.74 -3.82 -2.15
CA GLU A 470 -6.80 -4.93 -2.06
C GLU A 470 -7.52 -6.23 -2.43
N MET A 471 -6.76 -7.13 -3.04
CA MET A 471 -7.23 -8.41 -3.50
C MET A 471 -7.77 -9.24 -2.34
N ASP A 472 -8.97 -9.80 -2.52
CA ASP A 472 -9.54 -10.76 -1.59
C ASP A 472 -9.15 -12.19 -1.94
N ARG A 473 -9.48 -13.12 -1.06
CA ARG A 473 -9.08 -14.52 -1.20
C ARG A 473 -9.74 -15.22 -2.38
N ASP A 474 -11.03 -15.00 -2.61
CA ASP A 474 -11.81 -15.78 -3.58
C ASP A 474 -13.03 -15.09 -4.21
N GLY A 475 -13.32 -13.82 -3.89
CA GLY A 475 -14.46 -13.09 -4.44
C GLY A 475 -14.12 -12.35 -5.72
N TYR A 476 -13.52 -11.16 -5.60
CA TYR A 476 -13.19 -10.30 -6.74
C TYR A 476 -11.70 -10.36 -7.17
N LEU A 477 -10.85 -11.03 -6.39
CA LEU A 477 -9.43 -11.25 -6.64
C LEU A 477 -8.70 -9.95 -7.02
N ASP A 478 -8.04 -9.90 -8.18
CA ASP A 478 -7.26 -8.75 -8.63
C ASP A 478 -8.03 -7.73 -9.49
N THR A 479 -9.36 -7.87 -9.65
CA THR A 479 -10.16 -7.00 -10.53
C THR A 479 -10.08 -5.52 -10.14
N TYR A 480 -10.20 -5.21 -8.85
CA TYR A 480 -10.13 -3.82 -8.37
C TYR A 480 -8.72 -3.24 -8.47
N TYR A 481 -7.69 -4.06 -8.26
CA TYR A 481 -6.30 -3.65 -8.47
C TYR A 481 -6.03 -3.30 -9.94
N LEU A 482 -6.49 -4.13 -10.88
CA LEU A 482 -6.34 -3.86 -12.31
C LEU A 482 -7.21 -2.70 -12.78
N GLN A 483 -8.40 -2.51 -12.20
CA GLN A 483 -9.24 -1.34 -12.43
C GLN A 483 -8.59 -0.05 -11.92
N LEU A 484 -7.91 -0.08 -10.77
CA LEU A 484 -7.09 1.03 -10.29
C LEU A 484 -6.01 1.35 -11.31
N ALA A 485 -5.20 0.37 -11.72
CA ALA A 485 -4.13 0.58 -12.69
C ALA A 485 -4.65 1.13 -14.03
N HIS A 486 -5.78 0.61 -14.50
CA HIS A 486 -6.47 1.10 -15.71
C HIS A 486 -6.81 2.59 -15.61
N ASN A 487 -7.46 3.01 -14.52
CA ASN A 487 -7.91 4.38 -14.36
C ASN A 487 -6.74 5.35 -14.07
N ILE A 488 -5.71 4.91 -13.33
CA ILE A 488 -4.48 5.69 -13.16
C ILE A 488 -3.82 5.98 -14.51
N ARG A 489 -3.74 4.98 -15.40
CA ARG A 489 -3.20 5.17 -16.76
C ARG A 489 -4.04 6.14 -17.58
N ARG A 490 -5.38 6.06 -17.51
CA ARG A 490 -6.28 7.04 -18.18
C ARG A 490 -6.08 8.46 -17.65
N PHE A 491 -5.91 8.61 -16.34
CA PHE A 491 -5.74 9.91 -15.69
C PHE A 491 -4.36 10.53 -15.95
N LYS A 492 -3.28 9.78 -15.72
CA LYS A 492 -1.89 10.27 -15.86
C LYS A 492 -1.40 10.21 -17.30
N GLY A 493 -2.01 9.41 -18.16
CA GLY A 493 -1.50 9.11 -19.50
C GLY A 493 -0.25 8.21 -19.46
N ALA A 494 0.24 7.82 -20.63
CA ALA A 494 1.42 6.97 -20.79
C ALA A 494 2.47 7.61 -21.71
N GLY A 495 3.72 7.16 -21.58
CA GLY A 495 4.80 7.52 -22.50
C GLY A 495 4.80 6.60 -23.72
N ALA A 496 5.52 6.99 -24.79
CA ALA A 496 5.70 6.11 -25.94
C ALA A 496 6.52 4.87 -25.55
N ARG A 497 6.13 3.71 -26.09
CA ARG A 497 6.90 2.47 -25.92
C ARG A 497 8.29 2.61 -26.54
N GLN A 498 9.25 1.90 -25.97
CA GLN A 498 10.54 1.73 -26.60
C GLN A 498 10.37 0.96 -27.92
N PRO A 499 10.96 1.40 -29.04
CA PRO A 499 10.88 0.66 -30.29
C PRO A 499 11.63 -0.68 -30.20
N VAL A 500 11.13 -1.67 -30.93
CA VAL A 500 11.82 -2.95 -31.10
C VAL A 500 13.11 -2.73 -31.90
N SER A 501 14.20 -3.38 -31.47
CA SER A 501 15.47 -3.33 -32.19
C SER A 501 15.40 -4.09 -33.52
N ALA A 502 16.27 -3.75 -34.46
CA ALA A 502 16.39 -4.48 -35.73
C ALA A 502 16.66 -5.99 -35.53
N GLU A 503 16.38 -6.78 -36.56
CA GLU A 503 16.67 -8.22 -36.58
C GLU A 503 18.11 -8.52 -36.16
N LYS A 504 18.25 -9.52 -35.29
CA LYS A 504 19.54 -9.91 -34.71
C LYS A 504 19.55 -11.37 -34.31
N THR A 505 20.40 -12.15 -34.96
CA THR A 505 20.71 -13.52 -34.55
C THR A 505 21.55 -13.53 -33.28
N ILE A 506 21.12 -14.33 -32.30
CA ILE A 506 21.80 -14.49 -31.02
C ILE A 506 22.47 -15.86 -30.94
N THR A 507 23.75 -15.88 -30.60
CA THR A 507 24.43 -17.12 -30.23
C THR A 507 24.06 -17.47 -28.79
N VAL A 508 23.31 -18.56 -28.57
CA VAL A 508 22.76 -18.94 -27.25
C VAL A 508 23.83 -19.04 -26.15
N ARG A 509 25.06 -19.46 -26.50
CA ARG A 509 26.21 -19.54 -25.57
C ARG A 509 27.18 -18.35 -25.66
N GLY A 510 26.82 -17.30 -26.40
CA GLY A 510 27.67 -16.15 -26.73
C GLY A 510 27.76 -15.07 -25.65
N GLY A 511 27.12 -15.26 -24.49
CA GLY A 511 27.16 -14.32 -23.35
C GLY A 511 26.33 -13.04 -23.54
N GLY A 512 26.36 -12.14 -22.55
CA GLY A 512 25.47 -10.99 -22.48
C GLY A 512 25.78 -9.81 -23.42
N LYS A 513 27.01 -9.71 -23.95
CA LYS A 513 27.45 -8.53 -24.74
C LYS A 513 26.61 -8.26 -25.99
N GLN A 514 26.07 -9.32 -26.60
CA GLN A 514 25.24 -9.27 -27.80
C GLN A 514 23.84 -8.67 -27.56
N TRP A 515 23.40 -8.55 -26.30
CA TRP A 515 22.07 -8.09 -25.93
C TRP A 515 21.99 -6.59 -25.63
N ARG A 516 23.13 -5.87 -25.65
CA ARG A 516 23.23 -4.48 -25.15
C ARG A 516 22.34 -3.48 -25.90
N ASP A 517 22.22 -3.67 -27.21
CA ASP A 517 21.46 -2.90 -28.19
C ASP A 517 20.09 -3.51 -28.50
N VAL A 518 19.70 -4.61 -27.85
CA VAL A 518 18.38 -5.23 -28.01
C VAL A 518 17.36 -4.47 -27.17
N THR A 519 16.29 -4.02 -27.83
CA THR A 519 15.19 -3.26 -27.23
C THR A 519 13.84 -3.87 -27.63
N PRO A 520 12.79 -3.76 -26.81
CA PRO A 520 12.73 -3.10 -25.49
C PRO A 520 13.50 -3.82 -24.38
N VAL A 521 13.76 -3.08 -23.29
CA VAL A 521 14.22 -3.66 -22.03
C VAL A 521 13.03 -3.78 -21.08
N PHE A 522 12.54 -5.00 -20.91
CA PHE A 522 11.41 -5.30 -20.02
C PHE A 522 11.92 -5.48 -18.60
N ARG A 523 11.31 -4.82 -17.61
CA ARG A 523 11.78 -4.84 -16.23
C ARG A 523 10.71 -5.31 -15.27
N SER A 524 11.14 -5.88 -14.15
CA SER A 524 10.30 -6.32 -13.04
C SER A 524 10.92 -5.85 -11.72
N PRO A 525 10.12 -5.57 -10.68
CA PRO A 525 10.68 -5.16 -9.39
C PRO A 525 11.51 -6.29 -8.77
N ARG A 526 12.63 -5.93 -8.15
CA ARG A 526 13.46 -6.80 -7.34
C ARG A 526 12.69 -7.27 -6.10
N GLY A 527 13.16 -8.33 -5.45
CA GLY A 527 12.83 -8.72 -4.07
C GLY A 527 11.45 -9.34 -3.90
N LEU A 528 10.79 -9.75 -5.00
CA LEU A 528 9.54 -10.51 -4.93
C LEU A 528 9.75 -11.96 -4.44
N THR A 529 11.00 -12.44 -4.41
CA THR A 529 11.35 -13.76 -3.87
C THR A 529 11.65 -13.73 -2.37
N LEU A 530 11.30 -12.66 -1.64
CA LEU A 530 11.42 -12.62 -0.19
C LEU A 530 10.66 -13.80 0.42
N HIS A 531 11.28 -14.51 1.36
CA HIS A 531 10.59 -15.58 2.09
C HIS A 531 9.72 -14.97 3.19
N ARG A 532 8.59 -15.63 3.45
CA ARG A 532 7.65 -15.29 4.53
C ARG A 532 7.76 -16.31 5.64
N ASP A 533 7.88 -15.84 6.86
CA ASP A 533 7.75 -16.58 8.11
C ASP A 533 7.32 -15.54 9.15
N TRP A 534 6.01 -15.32 9.27
CA TRP A 534 5.47 -14.20 10.04
C TRP A 534 4.09 -14.50 10.62
N ASP A 535 3.83 -13.96 11.79
CA ASP A 535 2.55 -14.08 12.47
C ASP A 535 1.49 -13.17 11.84
N GLY A 536 0.29 -13.73 11.66
CA GLY A 536 -0.92 -12.99 11.33
C GLY A 536 -1.71 -12.59 12.57
N PHE A 537 -3.00 -12.35 12.38
CA PHE A 537 -3.95 -12.12 13.46
C PHE A 537 -4.18 -13.38 14.29
N GLY A 538 -4.29 -13.21 15.61
CA GLY A 538 -4.53 -14.29 16.56
C GLY A 538 -3.45 -15.37 16.46
N ASN A 539 -3.87 -16.60 16.14
CA ASN A 539 -2.98 -17.76 16.00
C ASN A 539 -2.60 -18.05 14.53
N CYS A 540 -2.91 -17.16 13.59
CA CYS A 540 -2.50 -17.31 12.20
C CYS A 540 -0.98 -17.16 12.08
N HIS A 541 -0.36 -18.02 11.28
CA HIS A 541 1.08 -17.98 11.01
C HIS A 541 1.31 -18.40 9.55
N TYR A 542 2.08 -17.59 8.81
CA TYR A 542 2.25 -17.73 7.37
C TYR A 542 3.70 -18.05 7.02
N VAL A 543 3.90 -19.13 6.27
CA VAL A 543 5.22 -19.55 5.77
C VAL A 543 5.18 -19.66 4.25
N ASN A 544 6.08 -18.96 3.57
CA ASN A 544 6.30 -19.07 2.13
C ASN A 544 7.79 -19.03 1.81
N THR A 545 8.33 -20.16 1.37
CA THR A 545 9.75 -20.33 1.00
C THR A 545 9.94 -20.59 -0.50
N SER A 546 8.90 -20.29 -1.30
CA SER A 546 8.90 -20.58 -2.73
C SER A 546 9.83 -19.67 -3.56
N GLY A 547 10.23 -18.51 -3.03
CA GLY A 547 11.16 -17.60 -3.73
C GLY A 547 12.52 -18.25 -4.04
N ARG A 548 12.89 -18.31 -5.32
CA ARG A 548 14.16 -18.91 -5.81
C ARG A 548 14.95 -17.96 -6.71
N ASN A 549 14.45 -17.68 -7.92
CA ASN A 549 15.12 -16.83 -8.89
C ASN A 549 14.37 -15.51 -9.08
N ASP A 550 14.90 -14.42 -8.52
CA ASP A 550 14.30 -13.08 -8.64
C ASP A 550 14.57 -12.48 -10.03
N ILE A 551 13.57 -12.53 -10.91
CA ILE A 551 13.69 -12.12 -12.32
C ILE A 551 13.55 -10.60 -12.42
N LEU A 552 14.59 -9.92 -12.94
CA LEU A 552 14.65 -8.45 -12.96
C LEU A 552 14.47 -7.84 -14.35
N GLU A 553 15.01 -8.49 -15.37
CA GLU A 553 15.04 -7.96 -16.73
C GLU A 553 14.78 -9.07 -17.74
N ALA A 554 13.96 -8.80 -18.75
CA ALA A 554 13.80 -9.61 -19.94
C ALA A 554 14.10 -8.82 -21.22
N ARG A 555 14.57 -9.53 -22.26
CA ARG A 555 14.78 -8.99 -23.62
C ARG A 555 14.37 -10.02 -24.65
N VAL A 556 13.91 -9.51 -25.80
CA VAL A 556 13.50 -10.32 -26.94
C VAL A 556 14.24 -9.84 -28.19
N ALA A 557 14.90 -10.76 -28.89
CA ALA A 557 15.49 -10.54 -30.20
C ALA A 557 14.91 -11.56 -31.19
N ARG A 558 15.04 -11.31 -32.49
CA ARG A 558 14.53 -12.20 -33.51
C ARG A 558 15.37 -12.16 -34.77
N ASP A 559 15.37 -13.26 -35.51
CA ASP A 559 15.78 -13.33 -36.91
C ASP A 559 14.69 -14.07 -37.72
N ALA A 560 14.98 -14.43 -38.96
CA ALA A 560 14.04 -15.10 -39.85
C ALA A 560 13.55 -16.46 -39.30
N ASP A 561 14.37 -17.15 -38.51
CA ASP A 561 14.15 -18.55 -38.13
C ASP A 561 13.92 -18.74 -36.63
N THR A 562 14.27 -17.75 -35.80
CA THR A 562 14.30 -17.89 -34.33
C THR A 562 13.86 -16.63 -33.61
N VAL A 563 13.08 -16.81 -32.54
CA VAL A 563 12.84 -15.79 -31.51
C VAL A 563 13.69 -16.14 -30.28
N PHE A 564 14.51 -15.18 -29.86
CA PHE A 564 15.41 -15.33 -28.73
C PHE A 564 14.89 -14.57 -27.53
N PHE A 565 14.84 -15.24 -26.39
CA PHE A 565 14.50 -14.62 -25.12
C PHE A 565 15.70 -14.65 -24.19
N ARG A 566 15.94 -13.56 -23.48
CA ARG A 566 16.89 -13.53 -22.37
C ARG A 566 16.25 -12.98 -21.13
N VAL A 567 16.53 -13.62 -20.00
CA VAL A 567 16.24 -13.07 -18.67
C VAL A 567 17.50 -12.93 -17.84
N THR A 568 17.49 -11.93 -16.96
CA THR A 568 18.54 -11.70 -15.96
C THR A 568 17.90 -11.64 -14.58
N CYS A 569 18.46 -12.40 -13.65
CA CYS A 569 18.03 -12.47 -12.26
C CYS A 569 18.95 -11.66 -11.34
N ALA A 570 18.47 -11.37 -10.13
CA ALA A 570 19.20 -10.65 -9.10
C ALA A 570 20.50 -11.35 -8.65
N ALA A 571 20.49 -12.68 -8.65
CA ALA A 571 21.57 -13.57 -8.23
C ALA A 571 21.81 -14.66 -9.29
N PRO A 572 22.91 -15.43 -9.20
CA PRO A 572 23.11 -16.61 -10.06
C PRO A 572 21.87 -17.52 -10.04
N ILE A 573 21.43 -17.95 -11.23
CA ILE A 573 20.24 -18.77 -11.37
C ILE A 573 20.49 -20.13 -10.71
N THR A 574 19.55 -20.58 -9.91
CA THR A 574 19.62 -21.85 -9.18
C THR A 574 19.74 -23.04 -10.15
N PRO A 575 20.31 -24.18 -9.71
CA PRO A 575 20.20 -25.42 -10.48
C PRO A 575 18.73 -25.75 -10.78
N ARG A 576 18.49 -26.36 -11.95
CA ARG A 576 17.15 -26.78 -12.34
C ARG A 576 16.60 -27.79 -11.35
N GLU A 577 15.43 -27.51 -10.78
CA GLU A 577 14.75 -28.37 -9.81
C GLU A 577 13.23 -28.35 -10.01
N GLY A 578 12.64 -29.55 -10.13
CA GLY A 578 11.18 -29.71 -10.22
C GLY A 578 10.54 -29.18 -11.51
N GLU A 579 9.22 -29.07 -11.47
CA GLU A 579 8.43 -28.34 -12.47
C GLU A 579 8.45 -26.83 -12.19
N GLY A 580 8.15 -26.01 -13.20
CA GLY A 580 7.97 -24.57 -13.03
C GLY A 580 9.25 -23.75 -12.90
N TRP A 581 10.44 -24.35 -13.02
CA TRP A 581 11.72 -23.63 -12.95
C TRP A 581 11.96 -22.78 -14.22
N MET A 582 12.09 -21.46 -14.05
CA MET A 582 12.33 -20.48 -15.14
C MET A 582 11.45 -20.74 -16.38
N THR A 583 10.13 -20.63 -16.19
CA THR A 583 9.08 -20.89 -17.17
C THR A 583 8.72 -19.62 -17.94
N LEU A 584 8.55 -19.74 -19.26
CA LEU A 584 8.08 -18.66 -20.13
C LEU A 584 6.68 -18.99 -20.64
N PHE A 585 5.73 -18.08 -20.42
CA PHE A 585 4.37 -18.14 -20.94
C PHE A 585 4.23 -17.12 -22.09
N LEU A 586 3.58 -17.52 -23.19
CA LEU A 586 3.33 -16.67 -24.35
C LEU A 586 1.83 -16.67 -24.69
N ASN A 587 1.24 -15.47 -24.73
CA ASN A 587 -0.04 -15.21 -25.35
C ASN A 587 0.25 -14.67 -26.76
N THR A 588 0.11 -15.53 -27.76
CA THR A 588 0.61 -15.29 -29.13
C THR A 588 -0.39 -14.59 -30.02
N ASP A 589 -1.68 -14.60 -29.67
CA ASP A 589 -2.75 -13.92 -30.39
C ASP A 589 -3.32 -12.70 -29.64
N ARG A 590 -2.84 -12.46 -28.41
CA ARG A 590 -3.24 -11.40 -27.49
C ARG A 590 -4.72 -11.45 -27.12
N ARG A 591 -5.26 -12.66 -27.03
CA ARG A 591 -6.64 -12.90 -26.61
C ARG A 591 -6.67 -13.58 -25.26
N GLN A 592 -7.63 -13.19 -24.43
CA GLN A 592 -7.85 -13.80 -23.12
C GLN A 592 -8.71 -15.07 -23.21
N ASP A 593 -9.52 -15.18 -24.26
CA ASP A 593 -10.47 -16.28 -24.48
C ASP A 593 -9.85 -17.49 -25.19
N THR A 594 -8.55 -17.42 -25.51
CA THR A 594 -7.72 -18.51 -26.03
C THR A 594 -6.65 -18.88 -25.00
N GLY A 595 -6.07 -20.08 -25.11
CA GLY A 595 -5.03 -20.52 -24.19
C GLY A 595 -5.50 -20.73 -22.74
N TRP A 596 -4.54 -21.00 -21.85
CA TRP A 596 -4.77 -21.00 -20.40
C TRP A 596 -4.55 -19.59 -19.90
N GLU A 597 -5.60 -18.90 -19.42
CA GLU A 597 -5.53 -17.50 -18.97
C GLU A 597 -4.97 -16.53 -20.04
N GLY A 598 -5.21 -16.85 -21.32
CA GLY A 598 -4.64 -16.14 -22.48
C GLY A 598 -3.37 -16.77 -23.05
N TYR A 599 -2.67 -17.63 -22.32
CA TYR A 599 -1.38 -18.18 -22.78
C TYR A 599 -1.57 -19.39 -23.70
N ASP A 600 -1.17 -19.25 -24.96
CA ASP A 600 -1.21 -20.30 -25.98
C ASP A 600 -0.07 -21.30 -25.82
N LEU A 601 1.12 -20.80 -25.42
CA LEU A 601 2.34 -21.58 -25.30
C LEU A 601 2.96 -21.44 -23.91
N VAL A 602 3.51 -22.54 -23.41
CA VAL A 602 4.38 -22.55 -22.25
C VAL A 602 5.69 -23.26 -22.59
N ILE A 603 6.79 -22.66 -22.17
CA ILE A 603 8.15 -23.12 -22.45
C ILE A 603 8.86 -23.36 -21.13
N ASN A 604 9.54 -24.50 -21.05
CA ASN A 604 10.35 -24.91 -19.90
C ASN A 604 9.57 -25.23 -18.60
N ARG A 605 8.24 -25.38 -18.66
CA ARG A 605 7.42 -25.77 -17.49
C ARG A 605 7.83 -27.14 -16.93
N LEU A 606 8.09 -28.11 -17.81
CA LEU A 606 8.51 -29.46 -17.44
C LEU A 606 10.02 -29.66 -17.60
N PRO A 607 10.65 -30.55 -16.81
CA PRO A 607 12.04 -30.96 -17.00
C PRO A 607 12.38 -31.41 -18.42
N ALA A 608 13.56 -31.01 -18.92
CA ALA A 608 14.07 -31.36 -20.24
C ALA A 608 15.59 -31.66 -20.16
N PRO A 609 16.16 -32.39 -21.16
CA PRO A 609 17.60 -32.68 -21.21
C PRO A 609 18.46 -31.42 -21.15
N ALA A 610 19.71 -31.57 -20.70
CA ALA A 610 20.65 -30.46 -20.57
C ALA A 610 20.75 -29.64 -21.87
N GLY A 611 20.63 -28.31 -21.74
CA GLY A 611 20.67 -27.38 -22.87
C GLY A 611 19.36 -27.29 -23.68
N ARG A 612 18.27 -27.91 -23.22
CA ARG A 612 16.95 -27.87 -23.87
C ARG A 612 15.86 -27.41 -22.91
N ALA A 613 14.78 -26.89 -23.47
CA ALA A 613 13.51 -26.60 -22.79
C ALA A 613 12.36 -27.29 -23.52
N THR A 614 11.32 -27.72 -22.79
CA THR A 614 10.06 -28.17 -23.42
C THR A 614 9.35 -26.99 -24.08
N VAL A 615 8.62 -27.25 -25.16
CA VAL A 615 7.66 -26.30 -25.74
C VAL A 615 6.33 -27.01 -25.80
N GLU A 616 5.33 -26.45 -25.13
CA GLU A 616 4.01 -27.01 -24.96
C GLU A 616 2.97 -26.00 -25.45
N ALA A 617 1.91 -26.47 -26.11
CA ALA A 617 0.77 -25.66 -26.51
C ALA A 617 -0.47 -26.06 -25.73
N TYR A 618 -1.29 -25.09 -25.34
CA TYR A 618 -2.56 -25.34 -24.68
C TYR A 618 -3.58 -25.79 -25.72
N ARG A 619 -4.03 -27.04 -25.62
CA ARG A 619 -4.93 -27.64 -26.61
C ARG A 619 -6.13 -28.28 -25.95
N ARG A 620 -7.26 -28.18 -26.65
CA ARG A 620 -8.47 -28.91 -26.28
C ARG A 620 -8.19 -30.42 -26.33
N THR A 621 -8.64 -31.13 -25.32
CA THR A 621 -8.58 -32.60 -25.28
C THR A 621 -9.77 -33.19 -26.04
N ALA A 622 -9.85 -34.52 -26.13
CA ALA A 622 -11.03 -35.19 -26.67
C ALA A 622 -12.28 -35.02 -25.77
N GLU A 623 -12.09 -34.71 -24.50
CA GLU A 623 -13.18 -34.49 -23.54
C GLU A 623 -13.81 -33.10 -23.76
N PRO A 624 -15.15 -33.01 -23.83
CA PRO A 624 -15.83 -31.72 -23.96
C PRO A 624 -15.47 -30.76 -22.82
N GLY A 625 -15.03 -29.56 -23.17
CA GLY A 625 -14.66 -28.51 -22.19
C GLY A 625 -13.31 -28.72 -21.49
N SER A 626 -12.55 -29.76 -21.84
CA SER A 626 -11.26 -30.06 -21.22
C SER A 626 -10.09 -29.63 -22.12
N PHE A 627 -9.05 -29.10 -21.50
CA PHE A 627 -7.85 -28.59 -22.17
C PHE A 627 -6.62 -29.03 -21.39
N THR A 628 -5.48 -29.18 -22.09
CA THR A 628 -4.22 -29.56 -21.47
C THR A 628 -3.03 -28.97 -22.22
N TRP A 629 -1.91 -28.87 -21.52
CA TRP A 629 -0.62 -28.56 -22.11
C TRP A 629 -0.10 -29.79 -22.86
N GLN A 630 0.03 -29.68 -24.18
CA GLN A 630 0.56 -30.74 -25.03
C GLN A 630 1.97 -30.37 -25.52
N SER A 631 2.94 -31.25 -25.31
CA SER A 631 4.28 -31.09 -25.86
C SER A 631 4.26 -31.09 -27.39
N ILE A 632 4.79 -30.03 -27.99
CA ILE A 632 4.87 -29.83 -29.45
C ILE A 632 6.31 -29.70 -29.96
N GLY A 633 7.29 -29.69 -29.05
CA GLY A 633 8.70 -29.64 -29.44
C GLY A 633 9.65 -29.23 -28.33
N ARG A 634 10.81 -28.71 -28.73
CA ARG A 634 11.87 -28.28 -27.82
C ARG A 634 12.52 -27.00 -28.31
N ALA A 635 12.88 -26.14 -27.36
CA ALA A 635 13.74 -24.97 -27.57
C ALA A 635 15.17 -25.27 -27.09
N VAL A 636 16.13 -24.44 -27.51
CA VAL A 636 17.49 -24.47 -26.96
C VAL A 636 17.55 -23.52 -25.77
N LEU A 637 18.19 -23.95 -24.68
CA LEU A 637 18.30 -23.19 -23.45
C LEU A 637 19.75 -23.16 -22.98
N HIS A 638 20.21 -22.03 -22.46
CA HIS A 638 21.49 -21.95 -21.77
C HIS A 638 21.44 -20.99 -20.59
N VAL A 639 21.96 -21.44 -19.45
CA VAL A 639 22.15 -20.63 -18.24
C VAL A 639 23.62 -20.28 -18.10
N SER A 640 23.90 -19.02 -17.78
CA SER A 640 25.22 -18.49 -17.50
C SER A 640 25.13 -17.47 -16.36
N GLY A 641 25.63 -17.87 -15.18
CA GLY A 641 25.55 -17.05 -13.97
C GLY A 641 24.11 -16.69 -13.64
N ASN A 642 23.82 -15.39 -13.62
CA ASN A 642 22.48 -14.84 -13.32
C ASN A 642 21.61 -14.64 -14.58
N SER A 643 21.94 -15.27 -15.71
CA SER A 643 21.17 -15.08 -16.94
C SER A 643 20.84 -16.38 -17.64
N LEU A 644 19.68 -16.40 -18.29
CA LEU A 644 19.19 -17.51 -19.10
C LEU A 644 18.88 -16.98 -20.50
N THR A 645 19.35 -17.68 -21.52
CA THR A 645 19.05 -17.42 -22.93
C THR A 645 18.32 -18.62 -23.53
N LEU A 646 17.20 -18.34 -24.19
CA LEU A 646 16.32 -19.30 -24.83
C LEU A 646 16.19 -18.97 -26.31
N ALA A 647 16.29 -19.98 -27.17
CA ALA A 647 16.06 -19.87 -28.61
C ALA A 647 14.86 -20.74 -29.01
N LEU A 648 13.75 -20.08 -29.35
CA LEU A 648 12.50 -20.68 -29.78
C LEU A 648 12.42 -20.62 -31.32
N PRO A 649 12.29 -21.76 -32.01
CA PRO A 649 12.03 -21.76 -33.45
C PRO A 649 10.85 -20.88 -33.83
N ARG A 650 11.02 -20.01 -34.83
CA ARG A 650 10.02 -19.06 -35.33
C ARG A 650 8.74 -19.74 -35.81
N SER A 651 8.83 -21.01 -36.20
CA SER A 651 7.71 -21.86 -36.59
C SER A 651 6.71 -22.17 -35.48
N PHE A 652 7.06 -21.94 -34.21
CA PHE A 652 6.11 -22.01 -33.10
C PHE A 652 5.30 -20.73 -32.91
N MET A 653 5.73 -19.62 -33.52
CA MET A 653 5.06 -18.32 -33.40
C MET A 653 4.18 -18.07 -34.65
N PRO A 654 3.11 -17.26 -34.55
CA PRO A 654 2.26 -16.90 -35.70
C PRO A 654 3.06 -16.30 -36.85
N ALA A 655 2.69 -16.56 -38.11
CA ALA A 655 3.37 -16.00 -39.28
C ALA A 655 3.20 -14.46 -39.36
N GLY A 656 4.19 -13.77 -39.94
CA GLY A 656 4.17 -12.31 -40.11
C GLY A 656 4.99 -11.55 -39.06
N GLU A 657 4.65 -10.30 -38.80
CA GLU A 657 5.24 -9.49 -37.74
C GLU A 657 4.88 -10.07 -36.36
N LEU A 658 5.84 -10.06 -35.43
CA LEU A 658 5.61 -10.54 -34.08
C LEU A 658 4.81 -9.52 -33.26
N ASN A 659 3.69 -9.96 -32.70
CA ASN A 659 2.86 -9.18 -31.79
C ASN A 659 2.28 -10.12 -30.73
N PHE A 660 2.90 -10.20 -29.56
CA PHE A 660 2.55 -11.14 -28.51
C PHE A 660 2.81 -10.58 -27.12
N GLU A 661 2.09 -11.12 -26.14
CA GLU A 661 2.28 -10.87 -24.73
C GLU A 661 3.05 -12.03 -24.09
N PHE A 662 3.92 -11.74 -23.12
CA PHE A 662 4.69 -12.77 -22.46
C PHE A 662 4.96 -12.49 -20.98
N LYS A 663 5.18 -13.58 -20.25
CA LYS A 663 5.49 -13.57 -18.82
C LYS A 663 6.55 -14.61 -18.52
N TRP A 664 7.50 -14.23 -17.66
CA TRP A 664 8.37 -15.19 -17.00
C TRP A 664 7.85 -15.48 -15.60
N SER A 665 7.90 -16.75 -15.21
CA SER A 665 7.62 -17.19 -13.85
C SER A 665 8.64 -18.23 -13.42
N ASP A 666 9.05 -18.18 -12.15
CA ASP A 666 9.85 -19.20 -11.52
C ASP A 666 9.12 -19.74 -10.29
N HIS A 667 8.95 -21.06 -10.23
CA HIS A 667 8.45 -21.79 -9.08
C HIS A 667 6.99 -21.45 -8.67
N MET A 668 6.11 -21.30 -9.67
CA MET A 668 4.65 -21.30 -9.49
C MET A 668 4.21 -22.59 -8.77
N GLN A 669 3.37 -22.48 -7.73
CA GLN A 669 2.93 -23.62 -6.89
C GLN A 669 1.59 -24.17 -7.32
N GLN A 670 0.66 -23.31 -7.75
CA GLN A 670 -0.67 -23.67 -8.21
C GLN A 670 -0.89 -23.25 -9.66
N PRO A 671 -1.62 -24.02 -10.47
CA PRO A 671 -1.94 -23.67 -11.86
C PRO A 671 -3.08 -22.65 -11.93
N THR A 672 -2.96 -21.55 -11.18
CA THR A 672 -3.89 -20.41 -11.22
C THR A 672 -3.11 -19.14 -11.50
N VAL A 673 -3.73 -18.20 -12.21
CA VAL A 673 -3.14 -16.88 -12.49
C VAL A 673 -2.83 -16.08 -11.22
N MET A 674 -3.59 -16.32 -10.14
CA MET A 674 -3.38 -15.64 -8.85
C MET A 674 -2.09 -16.08 -8.17
N ASP A 675 -1.55 -17.27 -8.50
CA ASP A 675 -0.27 -17.74 -7.96
C ASP A 675 0.90 -16.79 -8.31
N PHE A 676 0.79 -16.05 -9.42
CA PHE A 676 1.76 -15.01 -9.81
C PHE A 676 1.84 -13.81 -8.86
N TYR A 677 0.92 -13.69 -7.89
CA TYR A 677 0.96 -12.66 -6.85
C TYR A 677 1.57 -13.15 -5.52
N GLU A 678 1.75 -14.46 -5.35
CA GLU A 678 2.07 -15.07 -4.05
C GLU A 678 3.35 -15.90 -4.08
N ASN A 679 3.59 -16.66 -5.15
CA ASN A 679 4.62 -17.69 -5.14
C ASN A 679 5.75 -17.43 -6.13
N GLY A 680 6.97 -17.75 -5.67
CA GLY A 680 8.16 -17.75 -6.50
C GLY A 680 8.52 -16.35 -7.00
N SER A 681 8.67 -16.21 -8.32
CA SER A 681 8.86 -14.91 -8.98
C SER A 681 7.99 -14.86 -10.23
N ALA A 682 7.36 -13.71 -10.48
CA ALA A 682 6.64 -13.42 -11.72
C ALA A 682 7.12 -12.08 -12.30
N ALA A 683 7.48 -12.08 -13.58
CA ALA A 683 7.97 -10.91 -14.30
C ALA A 683 7.16 -10.71 -15.60
N PRO A 684 6.30 -9.66 -15.65
CA PRO A 684 6.01 -8.71 -14.58
C PRO A 684 5.12 -9.31 -13.48
N ILE A 685 4.95 -8.59 -12.36
CA ILE A 685 4.20 -9.05 -11.18
C ILE A 685 2.73 -9.34 -11.50
N GLY A 686 2.16 -10.37 -10.86
CA GLY A 686 0.72 -10.63 -10.92
C GLY A 686 0.22 -10.99 -12.31
N ARG A 687 -0.95 -10.48 -12.70
CA ARG A 687 -1.57 -10.74 -14.01
C ARG A 687 -0.98 -9.93 -15.18
N PHE A 688 -0.11 -8.96 -14.91
CA PHE A 688 0.50 -8.17 -15.97
C PHE A 688 1.35 -9.02 -16.93
N ASN A 689 1.49 -8.56 -18.16
CA ASN A 689 2.32 -9.13 -19.20
C ASN A 689 3.22 -8.07 -19.82
N PHE A 690 4.40 -8.49 -20.28
CA PHE A 690 5.20 -7.68 -21.19
C PHE A 690 4.63 -7.81 -22.62
N LEU A 691 4.62 -6.72 -23.36
CA LEU A 691 4.22 -6.71 -24.77
C LEU A 691 5.44 -6.59 -25.69
N TYR A 692 5.59 -7.54 -26.61
CA TYR A 692 6.51 -7.42 -27.74
C TYR A 692 5.71 -7.21 -29.03
N ARG A 693 5.96 -6.10 -29.71
CA ARG A 693 5.28 -5.74 -30.97
C ARG A 693 6.27 -5.06 -31.91
N GLU A 694 6.51 -5.69 -33.06
CA GLU A 694 7.35 -5.17 -34.15
C GLU A 694 6.86 -3.84 -34.73
#